data_AF-A0A2C5YJV9-F1
#
_entry.id   AF-A0A2C5YJV9-F1
#
_cell.length_a   1.000
_cell.length_b   1.000
_cell.length_c   1.000
_cell.angle_alpha   90.00
_cell.angle_beta   90.00
_cell.angle_gamma   90.00
#
_symmetry.space_group_name_H-M   'P 1'
#
loop_
_entity.id
_entity.type
_entity.pdbx_description
1 polymer ?
#
loop_
_entity_poly.entity_id
_entity_poly.type
_entity_poly.pdbx_seq_one_letter_code
_entity_poly.pdbx_strand_id
1 'polypeptide(L)'
;MERDKAIEILYNNLRNKNQVLTAQRITKVEHLADKVRLHAASGDTFDAHVVIGADGTHSVIRRDMCDMMEKWLPAKQTRAPITIKTEYGCIFGMSRPTGDLRATHAHLVHKKHVSITCLGGPGDRLYWFLFFKLPRAHLGHDYPQCSKADERALVAQEAETRLTPSVCFKQLHDNLILCRTTPLPQYLVAEWHYRRIMLLGDSAHKLHPLTGQGGNLALEAAAALADCLWNALKDGHGSPSAQQIDSAFSHAQQLCQQRAARLVESSFQEYRMASWANKAYEIMDCYLVPHLDTPMLVDRISSYIVGGYQSQCIVGKSNKAPPTHCIPYYNELAHKPALHSSQLLYIVAGYLVLLSMAVHVANRLPRVCELAAALPHQQHVGSLDYAPLLDACSSSLYAFFSAAGWNPTYRLLIFYSFASQSLVFATWTMESCRPRSSIKPIALVLLVEFLAHFSALRIMVPILYLIDNMTTVLSSQWWPTATFVTPAKAKRVLPACVIGLFLPLLLMLNPLSPSYLRHALTVMYMACPVWLYLCKTCPLHTIPEQTYSQLAAPQSVAHIRQLYTTLAMMTGLVYMGTVASILASVDAGSRLQNVLEVLWFPSCRTADLYQQAHMLLLWRLYTSAVPLLLWNFYSSLAASR
;
A
#
# COMPACT_ATOMS: atom_id res chain seq x y z
N MET A 1 -19.24 -19.96 -5.35
CA MET A 1 -19.74 -21.34 -5.19
C MET A 1 -20.92 -21.29 -4.23
N GLU A 2 -21.97 -22.07 -4.48
CA GLU A 2 -23.13 -22.18 -3.58
C GLU A 2 -22.72 -22.86 -2.27
N ARG A 3 -23.26 -22.40 -1.14
CA ARG A 3 -22.86 -22.89 0.19
C ARG A 3 -23.24 -24.35 0.41
N ASP A 4 -24.39 -24.77 -0.10
CA ASP A 4 -24.85 -26.16 -0.09
C ASP A 4 -23.90 -27.07 -0.89
N LYS A 5 -23.47 -26.65 -2.08
CA LYS A 5 -22.47 -27.36 -2.88
C LYS A 5 -21.13 -27.46 -2.18
N ALA A 6 -20.69 -26.40 -1.51
CA ALA A 6 -19.48 -26.43 -0.71
C ALA A 6 -19.56 -27.49 0.41
N ILE A 7 -20.68 -27.52 1.14
CA ILE A 7 -20.93 -28.49 2.22
C ILE A 7 -21.01 -29.91 1.65
N GLU A 8 -21.71 -30.11 0.54
CA GLU A 8 -21.81 -31.39 -0.16
C GLU A 8 -20.42 -31.92 -0.55
N ILE A 9 -19.58 -31.07 -1.13
CA ILE A 9 -18.20 -31.43 -1.50
C ILE A 9 -17.39 -31.82 -0.25
N LEU A 10 -17.44 -31.01 0.82
CA LEU A 10 -16.72 -31.31 2.06
C LEU A 10 -17.19 -32.63 2.66
N TYR A 11 -18.49 -32.85 2.78
CA TYR A 11 -19.08 -34.08 3.30
C TYR A 11 -18.71 -35.29 2.45
N ASN A 12 -18.75 -35.16 1.12
CA ASN A 12 -18.44 -36.26 0.22
C ASN A 12 -16.98 -36.71 0.28
N ASN A 13 -16.07 -35.82 0.68
CA ASN A 13 -14.64 -36.11 0.86
C ASN A 13 -14.27 -36.58 2.27
N LEU A 14 -15.23 -36.68 3.21
CA LEU A 14 -14.98 -37.29 4.51
C LEU A 14 -14.78 -38.80 4.37
N ARG A 15 -13.70 -39.34 4.94
CA ARG A 15 -13.41 -40.79 4.92
C ARG A 15 -14.43 -41.60 5.74
N ASN A 16 -14.79 -41.11 6.92
CA ASN A 16 -15.67 -41.80 7.87
C ASN A 16 -17.01 -41.07 8.00
N LYS A 17 -17.87 -41.15 6.98
CA LYS A 17 -19.18 -40.44 6.99
C LYS A 17 -20.10 -40.86 8.14
N ASN A 18 -19.95 -42.09 8.64
CA ASN A 18 -20.72 -42.62 9.78
C ASN A 18 -20.42 -41.91 11.11
N GLN A 19 -19.33 -41.13 11.18
CA GLN A 19 -18.99 -40.31 12.36
C GLN A 19 -19.67 -38.94 12.34
N VAL A 20 -20.40 -38.60 11.28
CA VAL A 20 -21.17 -37.36 11.19
C VAL A 20 -22.57 -37.60 11.77
N LEU A 21 -22.73 -37.30 13.06
CA LEU A 21 -24.01 -37.42 13.76
C LEU A 21 -24.80 -36.12 13.60
N THR A 22 -25.82 -36.13 12.74
CA THR A 22 -26.73 -34.99 12.58
C THR A 22 -27.77 -34.91 13.70
N ALA A 23 -28.44 -33.76 13.85
CA ALA A 23 -29.45 -33.52 14.88
C ALA A 23 -28.94 -33.60 16.35
N GLN A 24 -27.61 -33.63 16.55
CA GLN A 24 -26.96 -33.62 17.86
C GLN A 24 -26.59 -32.17 18.25
N ARG A 25 -27.55 -31.41 18.78
CA ARG A 25 -27.29 -30.05 19.26
C ARG A 25 -26.63 -30.12 20.64
N ILE A 26 -25.37 -29.70 20.74
CA ILE A 26 -24.69 -29.57 22.04
C ILE A 26 -25.28 -28.39 22.83
N THR A 27 -25.56 -28.62 24.11
CA THR A 27 -26.14 -27.63 25.04
C THR A 27 -25.21 -27.27 26.18
N LYS A 28 -24.27 -28.16 26.52
CA LYS A 28 -23.29 -27.98 27.59
C LYS A 28 -21.99 -28.73 27.30
N VAL A 29 -20.87 -28.14 27.72
CA VAL A 29 -19.52 -28.70 27.72
C VAL A 29 -19.01 -28.76 29.16
N GLU A 30 -18.46 -29.90 29.57
CA GLU A 30 -17.87 -30.10 30.88
C GLU A 30 -16.46 -30.65 30.75
N HIS A 31 -15.49 -30.01 31.39
CA HIS A 31 -14.11 -30.48 31.40
C HIS A 31 -13.90 -31.49 32.54
N LEU A 32 -13.51 -32.72 32.18
CA LEU A 32 -13.16 -33.81 33.11
C LEU A 32 -11.64 -33.81 33.38
N ALA A 33 -11.08 -34.86 34.02
CA ALA A 33 -9.64 -34.91 34.30
C ALA A 33 -8.80 -35.02 33.01
N ASP A 34 -9.08 -36.04 32.20
CA ASP A 34 -8.32 -36.40 30.98
C ASP A 34 -9.14 -36.23 29.69
N LYS A 35 -10.42 -35.84 29.80
CA LYS A 35 -11.38 -35.72 28.70
C LYS A 35 -12.27 -34.49 28.85
N VAL A 36 -13.09 -34.26 27.85
CA VAL A 36 -14.16 -33.27 27.84
C VAL A 36 -15.46 -33.99 27.49
N ARG A 37 -16.51 -33.74 28.26
CA ARG A 37 -17.85 -34.29 28.05
C ARG A 37 -18.74 -33.27 27.38
N LEU A 38 -19.42 -33.69 26.32
CA LEU A 38 -20.43 -32.92 25.61
C LEU A 38 -21.81 -33.46 25.95
N HIS A 39 -22.75 -32.59 26.29
CA HIS A 39 -24.15 -32.93 26.49
C HIS A 39 -24.97 -32.45 25.30
N ALA A 40 -25.71 -33.36 24.68
CA ALA A 40 -26.62 -33.03 23.59
C ALA A 40 -28.05 -32.79 24.09
N ALA A 41 -28.82 -32.02 23.33
CA ALA A 41 -30.23 -31.75 23.59
C ALA A 41 -31.11 -33.01 23.55
N SER A 42 -30.66 -34.08 22.88
CA SER A 42 -31.30 -35.39 22.88
C SER A 42 -31.21 -36.12 24.24
N GLY A 43 -30.32 -35.66 25.13
CA GLY A 43 -29.93 -36.37 26.35
C GLY A 43 -28.65 -37.21 26.19
N ASP A 44 -28.17 -37.40 24.96
CA ASP A 44 -26.93 -38.13 24.70
C ASP A 44 -25.71 -37.39 25.28
N THR A 45 -24.70 -38.16 25.69
CA THR A 45 -23.42 -37.62 26.16
C THR A 45 -22.26 -38.22 25.39
N PHE A 46 -21.28 -37.39 25.06
CA PHE A 46 -20.09 -37.79 24.32
C PHE A 46 -18.81 -37.39 25.07
N ASP A 47 -17.95 -38.36 25.35
CA ASP A 47 -16.64 -38.11 25.96
C ASP A 47 -15.56 -38.06 24.88
N ALA A 48 -14.80 -36.97 24.84
CA ALA A 48 -13.77 -36.72 23.84
C ALA A 48 -12.45 -36.29 24.48
N HIS A 49 -11.33 -36.63 23.85
CA HIS A 49 -10.00 -36.17 24.29
C HIS A 49 -9.77 -34.68 24.01
N VAL A 50 -10.40 -34.17 22.95
CA VAL A 50 -10.38 -32.78 22.51
C VAL A 50 -11.75 -32.39 21.95
N VAL A 51 -12.12 -31.11 22.09
CA VAL A 51 -13.36 -30.54 21.53
C VAL A 51 -13.00 -29.34 20.66
N ILE A 52 -13.50 -29.36 19.43
CA ILE A 52 -13.34 -28.25 18.48
C ILE A 52 -14.69 -27.54 18.32
N GLY A 53 -14.78 -26.32 18.84
CA GLY A 53 -15.93 -25.45 18.70
C GLY A 53 -16.02 -24.82 17.33
N ALA A 54 -16.72 -25.46 16.41
CA ALA A 54 -17.07 -24.94 15.09
C ALA A 54 -18.58 -24.66 14.95
N ASP A 55 -19.24 -24.33 16.05
CA ASP A 55 -20.69 -24.19 16.24
C ASP A 55 -21.24 -22.78 15.94
N GLY A 56 -20.45 -21.94 15.28
CA GLY A 56 -20.91 -20.69 14.69
C GLY A 56 -21.07 -19.53 15.68
N THR A 57 -21.93 -18.57 15.32
CA THR A 57 -22.01 -17.30 16.05
C THR A 57 -22.58 -17.41 17.46
N HIS A 58 -23.47 -18.37 17.68
CA HIS A 58 -24.13 -18.64 18.97
C HIS A 58 -23.44 -19.77 19.73
N SER A 59 -22.11 -19.80 19.67
CA SER A 59 -21.28 -20.91 20.16
C SER A 59 -21.51 -21.19 21.65
N VAL A 60 -22.05 -22.37 21.94
CA VAL A 60 -22.18 -22.94 23.30
C VAL A 60 -20.80 -23.33 23.81
N ILE A 61 -19.95 -23.86 22.92
CA ILE A 61 -18.60 -24.28 23.26
C ILE A 61 -17.76 -23.08 23.72
N ARG A 62 -17.87 -21.94 23.04
CA ARG A 62 -17.24 -20.69 23.47
C ARG A 62 -17.72 -20.23 24.83
N ARG A 63 -19.04 -20.19 25.05
CA ARG A 63 -19.63 -19.75 26.31
C ARG A 63 -19.06 -20.57 27.46
N ASP A 64 -19.18 -21.89 27.38
CA ASP A 64 -18.76 -22.78 28.48
C ASP A 64 -17.24 -22.77 28.66
N MET A 65 -16.46 -22.60 27.59
CA MET A 65 -15.00 -22.41 27.67
C MET A 65 -14.64 -21.11 28.41
N CYS A 66 -15.31 -20.00 28.10
CA CYS A 66 -15.11 -18.72 28.79
C CYS A 66 -15.51 -18.83 30.26
N ASP A 67 -16.64 -19.46 30.58
CA ASP A 67 -17.10 -19.69 31.95
C ASP A 67 -16.08 -20.52 32.76
N MET A 68 -15.48 -21.55 32.15
CA MET A 68 -14.40 -22.34 32.77
C MET A 68 -13.15 -21.49 33.04
N MET A 69 -12.75 -20.65 32.09
CA MET A 69 -11.61 -19.75 32.24
C MET A 69 -11.85 -18.75 33.37
N GLU A 70 -13.02 -18.13 33.43
CA GLU A 70 -13.38 -17.20 34.50
C GLU A 70 -13.39 -17.86 35.88
N LYS A 71 -13.84 -19.13 35.95
CA LYS A 71 -13.92 -19.89 37.20
C LYS A 71 -12.55 -20.39 37.69
N TRP A 72 -11.66 -20.79 36.78
CA TRP A 72 -10.44 -21.54 37.12
C TRP A 72 -9.14 -20.76 36.96
N LEU A 73 -9.13 -19.64 36.24
CA LEU A 73 -7.96 -18.78 36.13
C LEU A 73 -8.00 -17.65 37.18
N PRO A 74 -6.85 -17.26 37.75
CA PRO A 74 -6.74 -16.05 38.55
C PRO A 74 -7.19 -14.82 37.75
N ALA A 75 -7.84 -13.84 38.39
CA ALA A 75 -8.37 -12.64 37.72
C ALA A 75 -7.34 -11.85 36.90
N LYS A 76 -6.04 -11.93 37.24
CA LYS A 76 -4.95 -11.30 36.46
C LYS A 76 -4.65 -12.01 35.13
N GLN A 77 -5.07 -13.27 34.99
CA GLN A 77 -4.89 -14.10 33.79
C GLN A 77 -6.17 -14.17 32.95
N THR A 78 -7.32 -13.83 33.53
CA THR A 78 -8.60 -13.71 32.81
C THR A 78 -8.59 -12.45 31.95
N ARG A 79 -8.69 -12.62 30.63
CA ARG A 79 -8.81 -11.49 29.69
C ARG A 79 -10.22 -10.88 29.76
N ALA A 80 -10.36 -9.66 29.24
CA ALA A 80 -11.64 -8.96 29.20
C ALA A 80 -12.72 -9.78 28.47
N PRO A 81 -13.99 -9.70 28.93
CA PRO A 81 -15.10 -10.41 28.31
C PRO A 81 -15.29 -9.98 26.85
N ILE A 82 -15.73 -10.93 26.02
CA ILE A 82 -15.93 -10.70 24.58
C ILE A 82 -17.05 -9.69 24.39
N THR A 83 -16.73 -8.56 23.76
CA THR A 83 -17.74 -7.58 23.36
C THR A 83 -18.27 -7.94 21.98
N ILE A 84 -19.49 -8.49 21.94
CA ILE A 84 -20.22 -8.72 20.69
C ILE A 84 -20.97 -7.43 20.35
N LYS A 85 -20.64 -6.82 19.22
CA LYS A 85 -21.29 -5.60 18.74
C LYS A 85 -22.00 -5.87 17.41
N THR A 86 -23.25 -5.42 17.29
CA THR A 86 -24.05 -5.57 16.08
C THR A 86 -24.59 -4.21 15.66
N GLU A 87 -24.06 -3.65 14.57
CA GLU A 87 -24.48 -2.35 14.02
C GLU A 87 -25.17 -2.45 12.65
N TYR A 88 -25.03 -3.61 12.01
CA TYR A 88 -25.40 -3.82 10.62
C TYR A 88 -26.16 -5.14 10.45
N GLY A 89 -26.94 -5.21 9.39
CA GLY A 89 -27.60 -6.42 8.90
C GLY A 89 -27.29 -6.64 7.42
N CYS A 90 -27.63 -7.82 6.94
CA CYS A 90 -27.47 -8.18 5.54
C CYS A 90 -28.62 -9.05 5.06
N ILE A 91 -29.16 -8.72 3.90
CA ILE A 91 -29.99 -9.62 3.10
C ILE A 91 -29.06 -10.34 2.13
N PHE A 92 -28.87 -11.63 2.37
CA PHE A 92 -28.18 -12.54 1.47
C PHE A 92 -29.18 -13.05 0.44
N GLY A 93 -28.89 -12.86 -0.84
CA GLY A 93 -29.78 -13.27 -1.92
C GLY A 93 -29.06 -13.99 -3.05
N MET A 94 -29.84 -14.78 -3.78
CA MET A 94 -29.40 -15.49 -4.97
C MET A 94 -30.48 -15.38 -6.04
N SER A 95 -30.10 -14.98 -7.24
CA SER A 95 -31.02 -14.75 -8.35
C SER A 95 -30.56 -15.45 -9.62
N ARG A 96 -31.51 -15.67 -10.53
CA ARG A 96 -31.25 -16.13 -11.90
C ARG A 96 -30.50 -15.04 -12.71
N PRO A 97 -29.85 -15.41 -13.84
CA PRO A 97 -29.21 -14.43 -14.71
C PRO A 97 -30.16 -13.26 -15.03
N THR A 98 -29.66 -12.03 -14.92
CA THR A 98 -30.46 -10.81 -15.04
C THR A 98 -29.70 -9.76 -15.85
N GLY A 99 -30.29 -9.30 -16.95
CA GLY A 99 -29.75 -8.22 -17.78
C GLY A 99 -28.32 -8.48 -18.27
N ASP A 100 -27.40 -7.55 -17.99
CA ASP A 100 -25.97 -7.59 -18.36
C ASP A 100 -25.05 -8.13 -17.25
N LEU A 101 -25.60 -8.60 -16.12
CA LEU A 101 -24.81 -9.19 -15.04
C LEU A 101 -24.33 -10.58 -15.46
N ARG A 102 -23.01 -10.82 -15.41
CA ARG A 102 -22.37 -12.05 -15.90
C ARG A 102 -21.41 -12.65 -14.89
N ALA A 103 -21.09 -13.93 -15.07
CA ALA A 103 -19.99 -14.61 -14.41
C ALA A 103 -18.70 -13.77 -14.51
N THR A 104 -17.80 -13.97 -13.54
CA THR A 104 -16.51 -13.27 -13.40
C THR A 104 -16.58 -11.77 -13.13
N HIS A 105 -17.77 -11.18 -13.05
CA HIS A 105 -17.95 -9.78 -12.70
C HIS A 105 -18.43 -9.62 -11.24
N ALA A 106 -17.99 -8.54 -10.61
CA ALA A 106 -18.44 -8.10 -9.30
C ALA A 106 -18.88 -6.64 -9.42
N HIS A 107 -20.11 -6.35 -9.00
CA HIS A 107 -20.69 -5.02 -8.99
C HIS A 107 -20.89 -4.59 -7.54
N LEU A 108 -20.19 -3.53 -7.13
CA LEU A 108 -20.28 -2.97 -5.80
C LEU A 108 -20.92 -1.58 -5.91
N VAL A 109 -22.04 -1.40 -5.22
CA VAL A 109 -22.77 -0.14 -5.12
C VAL A 109 -22.64 0.37 -3.69
N HIS A 110 -22.10 1.58 -3.56
CA HIS A 110 -21.89 2.26 -2.29
C HIS A 110 -22.89 3.40 -2.15
N LYS A 111 -23.53 3.49 -0.98
CA LYS A 111 -24.55 4.51 -0.67
C LYS A 111 -24.52 4.84 0.82
N LYS A 112 -25.15 5.93 1.21
CA LYS A 112 -25.31 6.28 2.62
C LYS A 112 -26.11 5.19 3.36
N HIS A 113 -25.47 4.56 4.34
CA HIS A 113 -26.00 3.52 5.23
C HIS A 113 -26.37 2.18 4.57
N VAL A 114 -26.15 2.04 3.27
CA VAL A 114 -26.48 0.85 2.47
C VAL A 114 -25.33 0.55 1.52
N SER A 115 -25.03 -0.72 1.32
CA SER A 115 -24.18 -1.16 0.21
C SER A 115 -24.76 -2.42 -0.43
N ILE A 116 -24.73 -2.48 -1.75
CA ILE A 116 -25.19 -3.64 -2.51
C ILE A 116 -23.99 -4.23 -3.25
N THR A 117 -23.69 -5.49 -3.00
CA THR A 117 -22.69 -6.25 -3.75
C THR A 117 -23.37 -7.33 -4.54
N CYS A 118 -23.11 -7.43 -5.85
CA CYS A 118 -23.61 -8.49 -6.72
C CYS A 118 -22.44 -9.18 -7.42
N LEU A 119 -22.34 -10.50 -7.26
CA LEU A 119 -21.26 -11.33 -7.78
C LEU A 119 -21.83 -12.35 -8.78
N GLY A 120 -21.27 -12.41 -9.97
CA GLY A 120 -21.60 -13.44 -10.96
C GLY A 120 -20.77 -14.72 -10.74
N GLY A 121 -21.44 -15.82 -10.43
CA GLY A 121 -20.83 -17.15 -10.36
C GLY A 121 -21.07 -17.99 -11.62
N PRO A 122 -20.67 -19.28 -11.57
CA PRO A 122 -20.81 -20.19 -12.70
C PRO A 122 -22.26 -20.26 -13.23
N GLY A 123 -22.40 -20.27 -14.56
CA GLY A 123 -23.71 -20.26 -15.23
C GLY A 123 -24.49 -18.96 -15.05
N ASP A 124 -23.79 -17.83 -14.88
CA ASP A 124 -24.35 -16.50 -14.63
C ASP A 124 -25.30 -16.44 -13.41
N ARG A 125 -25.12 -17.35 -12.45
CA ARG A 125 -25.85 -17.32 -11.19
C ARG A 125 -25.40 -16.13 -10.35
N LEU A 126 -26.34 -15.31 -9.93
CA LEU A 126 -26.05 -14.04 -9.26
C LEU A 126 -26.20 -14.20 -7.75
N TYR A 127 -25.13 -13.90 -7.00
CA TYR A 127 -25.14 -13.85 -5.54
C TYR A 127 -25.07 -12.40 -5.12
N TRP A 128 -26.01 -11.95 -4.33
CA TRP A 128 -26.07 -10.55 -3.92
C TRP A 128 -26.25 -10.38 -2.42
N PHE A 129 -25.75 -9.26 -1.94
CA PHE A 129 -25.73 -8.88 -0.54
C PHE A 129 -26.22 -7.45 -0.45
N LEU A 130 -27.35 -7.24 0.22
CA LEU A 130 -27.83 -5.91 0.58
C LEU A 130 -27.51 -5.68 2.05
N PHE A 131 -26.45 -4.92 2.29
CA PHE A 131 -26.02 -4.53 3.62
C PHE A 131 -26.73 -3.25 4.04
N PHE A 132 -27.17 -3.19 5.30
CA PHE A 132 -27.89 -2.05 5.84
C PHE A 132 -27.50 -1.75 7.28
N LYS A 133 -27.62 -0.48 7.68
CA LYS A 133 -27.40 -0.03 9.05
C LYS A 133 -28.64 -0.22 9.92
N LEU A 134 -28.43 -0.79 11.12
CA LEU A 134 -29.48 -0.88 12.13
C LEU A 134 -29.74 0.50 12.77
N PRO A 135 -30.98 0.77 13.24
CA PRO A 135 -31.31 2.05 13.88
C PRO A 135 -30.42 2.39 15.09
N ARG A 136 -30.01 1.35 15.83
CA ARG A 136 -29.07 1.46 16.96
C ARG A 136 -28.09 0.30 16.96
N ALA A 137 -26.94 0.51 17.59
CA ALA A 137 -26.01 -0.57 17.89
C ALA A 137 -26.57 -1.46 19.01
N HIS A 138 -26.40 -2.76 18.89
CA HIS A 138 -26.77 -3.76 19.88
C HIS A 138 -25.51 -4.43 20.47
N LEU A 139 -25.57 -4.75 21.76
CA LEU A 139 -24.52 -5.48 22.46
C LEU A 139 -24.98 -6.90 22.77
N GLY A 140 -24.05 -7.85 22.74
CA GLY A 140 -24.36 -9.27 22.94
C GLY A 140 -25.16 -9.86 21.78
N HIS A 141 -26.00 -10.83 22.11
CA HIS A 141 -26.92 -11.47 21.17
C HIS A 141 -28.35 -10.88 21.22
N ASP A 142 -28.55 -9.77 21.92
CA ASP A 142 -29.84 -9.10 22.06
C ASP A 142 -30.08 -8.09 20.93
N TYR A 143 -30.20 -8.61 19.72
CA TYR A 143 -30.54 -7.85 18.52
C TYR A 143 -31.86 -8.34 17.90
N PRO A 144 -32.65 -7.43 17.30
CA PRO A 144 -33.93 -7.80 16.72
C PRO A 144 -33.76 -8.74 15.55
N GLN A 145 -34.59 -9.78 15.50
CA GLN A 145 -34.78 -10.60 14.31
C GLN A 145 -35.51 -9.74 13.27
N CYS A 146 -34.92 -9.60 12.08
CA CYS A 146 -35.55 -8.86 10.99
C CYS A 146 -36.75 -9.66 10.46
N SER A 147 -37.96 -9.08 10.54
CA SER A 147 -39.16 -9.74 10.06
C SER A 147 -39.17 -9.79 8.52
N LYS A 148 -40.02 -10.65 7.95
CA LYS A 148 -40.22 -10.65 6.49
C LYS A 148 -40.85 -9.36 5.97
N ALA A 149 -41.57 -8.61 6.81
CA ALA A 149 -42.08 -7.30 6.43
C ALA A 149 -40.93 -6.27 6.33
N ASP A 150 -40.02 -6.27 7.31
CA ASP A 150 -38.83 -5.40 7.30
C ASP A 150 -37.92 -5.70 6.10
N GLU A 151 -37.69 -6.98 5.80
CA GLU A 151 -36.94 -7.42 4.61
C GLU A 151 -37.54 -6.86 3.32
N ARG A 152 -38.86 -6.94 3.15
CA ARG A 152 -39.56 -6.38 1.97
C ARG A 152 -39.45 -4.87 1.90
N ALA A 153 -39.54 -4.18 3.03
CA ALA A 153 -39.41 -2.72 3.08
C ALA A 153 -38.00 -2.27 2.66
N LEU A 154 -36.96 -2.94 3.15
CA LEU A 154 -35.57 -2.69 2.77
C LEU A 154 -35.32 -2.94 1.28
N VAL A 155 -35.84 -4.04 0.74
CA VAL A 155 -35.76 -4.35 -0.70
C VAL A 155 -36.49 -3.28 -1.53
N ALA A 156 -37.70 -2.89 -1.12
CA ALA A 156 -38.49 -1.89 -1.83
C ALA A 156 -37.81 -0.51 -1.85
N GLN A 157 -37.17 -0.13 -0.74
CA GLN A 157 -36.40 1.12 -0.65
C GLN A 157 -35.24 1.17 -1.66
N GLU A 158 -34.64 0.01 -1.96
CA GLU A 158 -33.49 -0.09 -2.86
C GLU A 158 -33.85 -0.55 -4.28
N ALA A 159 -35.13 -0.71 -4.60
CA ALA A 159 -35.62 -1.23 -5.87
C ALA A 159 -35.03 -0.52 -7.11
N GLU A 160 -34.99 0.80 -7.09
CA GLU A 160 -34.51 1.63 -8.20
C GLU A 160 -32.99 1.84 -8.21
N THR A 161 -32.26 1.29 -7.22
CA THR A 161 -30.80 1.39 -7.17
C THR A 161 -30.20 0.65 -8.37
N ARG A 162 -29.44 1.37 -9.19
CA ARG A 162 -28.75 0.81 -10.37
C ARG A 162 -27.51 0.02 -9.95
N LEU A 163 -27.42 -1.21 -10.44
CA LEU A 163 -26.24 -2.08 -10.29
C LEU A 163 -25.31 -1.92 -11.50
N THR A 164 -25.89 -1.72 -12.67
CA THR A 164 -25.24 -1.35 -13.92
C THR A 164 -26.05 -0.22 -14.57
N PRO A 165 -25.56 0.42 -15.64
CA PRO A 165 -26.38 1.37 -16.39
C PRO A 165 -27.71 0.77 -16.87
N SER A 166 -27.77 -0.54 -17.13
CA SER A 166 -28.94 -1.22 -17.69
C SER A 166 -29.79 -2.00 -16.67
N VAL A 167 -29.26 -2.35 -15.50
CA VAL A 167 -29.93 -3.20 -14.50
C VAL A 167 -30.11 -2.49 -13.16
N CYS A 168 -31.34 -2.50 -12.63
CA CYS A 168 -31.65 -2.08 -11.26
C CYS A 168 -31.84 -3.28 -10.31
N PHE A 169 -31.77 -3.00 -9.00
CA PHE A 169 -31.89 -4.01 -7.96
C PHE A 169 -33.26 -4.71 -7.97
N LYS A 170 -34.33 -4.01 -8.36
CA LYS A 170 -35.66 -4.61 -8.54
C LYS A 170 -35.63 -5.76 -9.54
N GLN A 171 -35.03 -5.57 -10.71
CA GLN A 171 -34.94 -6.63 -11.72
C GLN A 171 -34.15 -7.85 -11.20
N LEU A 172 -33.11 -7.60 -10.41
CA LEU A 172 -32.35 -8.67 -9.75
C LEU A 172 -33.23 -9.42 -8.73
N HIS A 173 -34.04 -8.71 -7.96
CA HIS A 173 -34.96 -9.27 -6.98
C HIS A 173 -36.19 -9.95 -7.61
N ASP A 174 -36.69 -9.49 -8.76
CA ASP A 174 -37.79 -10.13 -9.49
C ASP A 174 -37.38 -11.54 -9.98
N ASN A 175 -36.08 -11.75 -10.22
CA ASN A 175 -35.48 -13.04 -10.57
C ASN A 175 -34.96 -13.85 -9.37
N LEU A 176 -35.45 -13.56 -8.16
CA LEU A 176 -35.03 -14.20 -6.92
C LEU A 176 -35.23 -15.72 -6.93
N ILE A 177 -34.20 -16.44 -6.51
CA ILE A 177 -34.27 -17.86 -6.16
C ILE A 177 -34.51 -17.99 -4.65
N LEU A 178 -33.68 -17.33 -3.84
CA LEU A 178 -33.85 -17.29 -2.39
C LEU A 178 -33.19 -16.04 -1.79
N CYS A 179 -33.74 -15.56 -0.69
CA CYS A 179 -33.07 -14.60 0.19
C CYS A 179 -33.23 -14.95 1.68
N ARG A 180 -32.29 -14.48 2.49
CA ARG A 180 -32.28 -14.59 3.95
C ARG A 180 -31.69 -13.32 4.55
N THR A 181 -32.39 -12.75 5.51
CA THR A 181 -31.89 -11.61 6.29
C THR A 181 -31.27 -12.09 7.58
N THR A 182 -30.10 -11.55 7.93
CA THR A 182 -29.45 -11.82 9.21
C THR A 182 -28.79 -10.55 9.76
N PRO A 183 -28.83 -10.35 11.08
CA PRO A 183 -27.93 -9.42 11.74
C PRO A 183 -26.47 -9.87 11.56
N LEU A 184 -25.55 -8.91 11.61
CA LEU A 184 -24.11 -9.14 11.46
C LEU A 184 -23.38 -8.80 12.77
N PRO A 185 -23.41 -9.70 13.78
CA PRO A 185 -22.61 -9.54 14.98
C PRO A 185 -21.13 -9.57 14.64
N GLN A 186 -20.34 -8.83 15.40
CA GLN A 186 -18.90 -8.69 15.19
C GLN A 186 -18.17 -8.88 16.50
N TYR A 187 -17.10 -9.67 16.46
CA TYR A 187 -16.24 -9.92 17.60
C TYR A 187 -14.98 -10.66 17.17
N LEU A 188 -13.96 -10.54 18.01
CA LEU A 188 -12.77 -11.38 18.01
C LEU A 188 -12.58 -11.90 19.43
N VAL A 189 -12.56 -13.22 19.59
CA VAL A 189 -12.22 -13.83 20.86
C VAL A 189 -10.71 -13.73 21.08
N ALA A 190 -10.31 -13.35 22.28
CA ALA A 190 -8.91 -13.14 22.62
C ALA A 190 -8.15 -14.46 22.84
N GLU A 191 -8.80 -15.47 23.43
CA GLU A 191 -8.28 -16.83 23.60
C GLU A 191 -9.17 -17.81 22.85
N TRP A 192 -8.59 -18.48 21.86
CA TRP A 192 -9.29 -19.46 21.05
C TRP A 192 -9.24 -20.84 21.66
N HIS A 193 -8.40 -21.09 22.65
CA HIS A 193 -8.32 -22.38 23.30
C HIS A 193 -8.22 -22.25 24.82
N TYR A 194 -8.67 -23.31 25.48
CA TYR A 194 -8.41 -23.53 26.90
C TYR A 194 -8.35 -25.03 27.14
N ARG A 195 -7.19 -25.51 27.59
CA ARG A 195 -6.91 -26.93 27.82
C ARG A 195 -7.25 -27.76 26.58
N ARG A 196 -8.30 -28.59 26.65
CA ARG A 196 -8.72 -29.55 25.62
C ARG A 196 -9.81 -29.01 24.69
N ILE A 197 -10.13 -27.72 24.78
CA ILE A 197 -11.16 -27.06 23.96
C ILE A 197 -10.48 -26.02 23.07
N MET A 198 -10.82 -25.99 21.78
CA MET A 198 -10.40 -24.94 20.84
C MET A 198 -11.56 -24.47 19.97
N LEU A 199 -11.66 -23.18 19.71
CA LEU A 199 -12.65 -22.53 18.86
C LEU A 199 -12.10 -22.30 17.45
N LEU A 200 -12.95 -22.47 16.43
CA LEU A 200 -12.62 -22.22 15.04
C LEU A 200 -13.76 -21.52 14.28
N GLY A 201 -13.37 -20.63 13.36
CA GLY A 201 -14.32 -19.94 12.50
C GLY A 201 -15.17 -18.94 13.26
N ASP A 202 -16.46 -18.89 12.94
CA ASP A 202 -17.40 -17.93 13.52
C ASP A 202 -17.53 -18.06 15.05
N SER A 203 -17.15 -19.19 15.67
CA SER A 203 -17.11 -19.28 17.14
C SER A 203 -15.98 -18.44 17.73
N ALA A 204 -14.83 -18.32 17.06
CA ALA A 204 -13.67 -17.56 17.53
C ALA A 204 -13.65 -16.11 17.00
N HIS A 205 -14.14 -15.87 15.79
CA HIS A 205 -14.05 -14.56 15.15
C HIS A 205 -15.16 -14.36 14.11
N LYS A 206 -15.88 -13.24 14.20
CA LYS A 206 -16.93 -12.89 13.25
C LYS A 206 -16.64 -11.57 12.56
N LEU A 207 -16.47 -11.65 11.24
CA LEU A 207 -16.13 -10.54 10.35
C LEU A 207 -17.38 -9.99 9.65
N HIS A 208 -17.31 -8.75 9.18
CA HIS A 208 -18.25 -8.26 8.19
C HIS A 208 -18.01 -9.01 6.86
N PRO A 209 -19.05 -9.55 6.19
CA PRO A 209 -18.87 -10.45 5.05
C PRO A 209 -18.45 -9.75 3.75
N LEU A 210 -18.40 -8.41 3.71
CA LEU A 210 -18.04 -7.62 2.52
C LEU A 210 -16.70 -8.04 1.89
N THR A 211 -15.71 -8.43 2.69
CA THR A 211 -14.38 -8.88 2.19
C THR A 211 -14.37 -10.34 1.72
N GLY A 212 -15.45 -11.08 1.94
CA GLY A 212 -15.55 -12.51 1.62
C GLY A 212 -14.62 -13.43 2.43
N GLN A 213 -13.95 -12.93 3.49
CA GLN A 213 -12.89 -13.68 4.18
C GLN A 213 -13.36 -14.62 5.30
N GLY A 214 -14.63 -14.56 5.73
CA GLY A 214 -15.09 -15.36 6.88
C GLY A 214 -14.89 -16.87 6.70
N GLY A 215 -15.36 -17.42 5.57
CA GLY A 215 -15.19 -18.84 5.26
C GLY A 215 -13.73 -19.22 4.99
N ASN A 216 -12.97 -18.35 4.31
CA ASN A 216 -11.55 -18.57 4.03
C ASN A 216 -10.74 -18.67 5.32
N LEU A 217 -10.97 -17.76 6.27
CA LEU A 217 -10.30 -17.76 7.57
C LEU A 217 -10.63 -19.01 8.40
N ALA A 218 -11.87 -19.51 8.32
CA ALA A 218 -12.24 -20.77 8.96
C ALA A 218 -11.49 -21.98 8.36
N LEU A 219 -11.31 -22.02 7.05
CA LEU A 219 -10.51 -23.04 6.36
C LEU A 219 -9.03 -22.93 6.72
N GLU A 220 -8.48 -21.72 6.73
CA GLU A 220 -7.09 -21.46 7.16
C GLU A 220 -6.84 -21.94 8.59
N ALA A 221 -7.74 -21.62 9.53
CA ALA A 221 -7.62 -22.02 10.92
C ALA A 221 -7.78 -23.55 11.11
N ALA A 222 -8.68 -24.19 10.35
CA ALA A 222 -8.81 -25.64 10.35
C ALA A 222 -7.55 -26.34 9.82
N ALA A 223 -6.94 -25.79 8.76
CA ALA A 223 -5.69 -26.28 8.19
C ALA A 223 -4.52 -26.14 9.18
N ALA A 224 -4.38 -24.97 9.81
CA ALA A 224 -3.35 -24.74 10.83
C ALA A 224 -3.49 -25.68 12.02
N LEU A 225 -4.73 -25.89 12.50
CA LEU A 225 -5.00 -26.83 13.58
C LEU A 225 -4.64 -28.27 13.18
N ALA A 226 -5.05 -28.70 11.99
CA ALA A 226 -4.77 -30.05 11.50
C ALA A 226 -3.26 -30.31 11.43
N ASP A 227 -2.47 -29.35 10.94
CA ASP A 227 -1.01 -29.45 10.87
C ASP A 227 -0.37 -29.50 12.27
N CYS A 228 -0.81 -28.65 13.20
CA CYS A 228 -0.32 -28.64 14.58
C CYS A 228 -0.62 -29.97 15.29
N LEU A 229 -1.85 -30.50 15.14
CA LEU A 229 -2.22 -31.79 15.72
C LEU A 229 -1.46 -32.94 15.07
N TRP A 230 -1.32 -32.94 13.74
CA TRP A 230 -0.54 -33.95 13.03
C TRP A 230 0.91 -33.99 13.54
N ASN A 231 1.56 -32.83 13.65
CA ASN A 231 2.93 -32.74 14.14
C ASN A 231 3.07 -33.16 15.61
N ALA A 232 2.07 -32.91 16.45
CA ALA A 232 2.07 -33.36 17.84
C ALA A 232 1.86 -34.88 17.98
N LEU A 233 1.21 -35.53 17.01
CA LEU A 233 0.81 -36.93 17.06
C LEU A 233 1.66 -37.89 16.23
N LYS A 234 2.36 -37.40 15.20
CA LYS A 234 3.05 -38.25 14.21
C LYS A 234 4.13 -39.18 14.79
N ASP A 235 4.80 -38.76 15.86
CA ASP A 235 5.92 -39.50 16.48
C ASP A 235 5.48 -40.25 17.75
N GLY A 236 4.21 -40.13 18.15
CA GLY A 236 3.67 -40.68 19.39
C GLY A 236 2.84 -41.94 19.17
N HIS A 237 3.03 -42.95 20.02
CA HIS A 237 2.12 -44.08 20.15
C HIS A 237 1.28 -43.92 21.43
N GLY A 238 0.12 -43.27 21.34
CA GLY A 238 -0.80 -43.11 22.48
C GLY A 238 -1.70 -41.88 22.41
N SER A 239 -2.57 -41.70 23.41
CA SER A 239 -3.40 -40.50 23.55
C SER A 239 -2.51 -39.28 23.89
N PRO A 240 -2.73 -38.12 23.26
CA PRO A 240 -1.90 -36.93 23.51
C PRO A 240 -2.07 -36.42 24.94
N SER A 241 -0.95 -36.03 25.55
CA SER A 241 -0.94 -35.41 26.88
C SER A 241 -1.62 -34.05 26.86
N ALA A 242 -2.07 -33.57 28.03
CA ALA A 242 -2.69 -32.25 28.14
C ALA A 242 -1.74 -31.12 27.66
N GLN A 243 -0.44 -31.25 27.94
CA GLN A 243 0.57 -30.28 27.51
C GLN A 243 0.79 -30.29 25.99
N GLN A 244 0.77 -31.48 25.36
CA GLN A 244 0.89 -31.59 23.91
C GLN A 244 -0.30 -30.94 23.20
N ILE A 245 -1.52 -31.15 23.72
CA ILE A 245 -2.74 -30.53 23.20
C ILE A 245 -2.69 -29.01 23.34
N ASP A 246 -2.37 -28.52 24.54
CA ASP A 246 -2.31 -27.09 24.82
C ASP A 246 -1.26 -26.38 23.94
N SER A 247 -0.08 -26.99 23.78
CA SER A 247 0.97 -26.49 22.90
C SER A 247 0.52 -26.45 21.43
N ALA A 248 -0.13 -27.52 20.94
CA ALA A 248 -0.64 -27.57 19.57
C ALA A 248 -1.72 -26.50 19.32
N PHE A 249 -2.65 -26.32 20.26
CA PHE A 249 -3.70 -25.31 20.17
C PHE A 249 -3.16 -23.88 20.26
N SER A 250 -2.20 -23.64 21.15
CA SER A 250 -1.53 -22.35 21.28
C SER A 250 -0.79 -21.98 19.99
N HIS A 251 -0.07 -22.93 19.41
CA HIS A 251 0.61 -22.71 18.14
C HIS A 251 -0.37 -22.44 16.99
N ALA A 252 -1.48 -23.21 16.91
CA ALA A 252 -2.51 -22.99 15.90
C ALA A 252 -3.16 -21.60 16.01
N GLN A 253 -3.44 -21.13 17.23
CA GLN A 253 -3.91 -19.77 17.49
C GLN A 253 -2.88 -18.73 17.03
N GLN A 254 -1.60 -18.88 17.42
CA GLN A 254 -0.54 -17.93 17.05
C GLN A 254 -0.40 -17.75 15.54
N LEU A 255 -0.52 -18.84 14.77
CA LEU A 255 -0.44 -18.80 13.31
C LEU A 255 -1.56 -17.98 12.66
N CYS A 256 -2.74 -17.92 13.28
CA CYS A 256 -3.95 -17.34 12.67
C CYS A 256 -4.37 -16.00 13.30
N GLN A 257 -4.08 -15.79 14.58
CA GLN A 257 -4.69 -14.72 15.40
C GLN A 257 -4.36 -13.31 14.88
N GLN A 258 -3.10 -13.03 14.53
CA GLN A 258 -2.71 -11.71 14.02
C GLN A 258 -3.43 -11.35 12.71
N ARG A 259 -3.62 -12.35 11.84
CA ARG A 259 -4.34 -12.17 10.57
C ARG A 259 -5.83 -12.03 10.79
N ALA A 260 -6.43 -12.88 11.63
CA ALA A 260 -7.84 -12.78 12.00
C ALA A 260 -8.18 -11.41 12.58
N ALA A 261 -7.35 -10.88 13.50
CA ALA A 261 -7.53 -9.56 14.08
C ALA A 261 -7.52 -8.45 13.03
N ARG A 262 -6.54 -8.47 12.12
CA ARG A 262 -6.46 -7.49 11.02
C ARG A 262 -7.66 -7.58 10.09
N LEU A 263 -8.13 -8.78 9.75
CA LEU A 263 -9.25 -8.96 8.84
C LEU A 263 -10.59 -8.56 9.48
N VAL A 264 -10.81 -8.85 10.76
CA VAL A 264 -11.99 -8.38 11.51
C VAL A 264 -12.05 -6.85 11.46
N GLU A 265 -10.97 -6.18 11.86
CA GLU A 265 -10.90 -4.72 11.86
C GLU A 265 -11.07 -4.13 10.45
N SER A 266 -10.32 -4.66 9.47
CA SER A 266 -10.37 -4.15 8.09
C SER A 266 -11.76 -4.33 7.47
N SER A 267 -12.42 -5.47 7.70
CA SER A 267 -13.75 -5.74 7.13
C SER A 267 -14.80 -4.70 7.54
N PHE A 268 -14.64 -4.15 8.74
CA PHE A 268 -15.53 -3.14 9.28
C PHE A 268 -15.22 -1.75 8.74
N GLN A 269 -13.94 -1.39 8.63
CA GLN A 269 -13.52 -0.15 7.99
C GLN A 269 -13.97 -0.10 6.52
N GLU A 270 -13.84 -1.21 5.80
CA GLU A 270 -14.33 -1.34 4.41
C GLU A 270 -15.84 -1.12 4.33
N TYR A 271 -16.61 -1.74 5.21
CA TYR A 271 -18.05 -1.52 5.21
C TYR A 271 -18.44 -0.08 5.55
N ARG A 272 -17.77 0.54 6.52
CA ARG A 272 -18.01 1.96 6.85
C ARG A 272 -17.71 2.88 5.68
N MET A 273 -16.69 2.55 4.89
CA MET A 273 -16.38 3.25 3.66
C MET A 273 -17.49 3.05 2.61
N ALA A 274 -17.84 1.80 2.31
CA ALA A 274 -18.88 1.44 1.32
C ALA A 274 -20.29 1.94 1.69
N SER A 275 -20.55 2.18 2.99
CA SER A 275 -21.81 2.69 3.52
C SER A 275 -21.80 4.20 3.82
N TRP A 276 -20.74 4.92 3.41
CA TRP A 276 -20.51 6.34 3.69
C TRP A 276 -20.82 6.72 5.14
N ALA A 277 -20.22 6.00 6.10
CA ALA A 277 -20.46 6.19 7.52
C ALA A 277 -20.18 7.63 8.00
N ASN A 278 -19.35 8.38 7.27
CA ASN A 278 -19.12 9.81 7.45
C ASN A 278 -18.94 10.50 6.07
N LYS A 279 -18.95 11.84 6.07
CA LYS A 279 -18.82 12.62 4.84
C LYS A 279 -17.46 12.47 4.14
N ALA A 280 -16.40 12.21 4.90
CA ALA A 280 -15.07 12.00 4.32
C ALA A 280 -15.03 10.73 3.47
N TYR A 281 -15.69 9.65 3.89
CA TYR A 281 -15.80 8.42 3.09
C TYR A 281 -16.62 8.62 1.83
N GLU A 282 -17.73 9.38 1.89
CA GLU A 282 -18.47 9.74 0.68
C GLU A 282 -17.60 10.52 -0.31
N ILE A 283 -16.82 11.50 0.18
CA ILE A 283 -15.94 12.29 -0.68
C ILE A 283 -14.85 11.40 -1.30
N MET A 284 -14.23 10.55 -0.50
CA MET A 284 -13.21 9.63 -0.99
C MET A 284 -13.76 8.67 -2.03
N ASP A 285 -14.91 8.06 -1.78
CA ASP A 285 -15.51 7.04 -2.65
C ASP A 285 -16.04 7.64 -3.96
N CYS A 286 -16.64 8.83 -3.93
CA CYS A 286 -17.18 9.48 -5.12
C CYS A 286 -16.14 10.25 -5.95
N TYR A 287 -15.08 10.79 -5.33
CA TYR A 287 -14.16 11.71 -6.01
C TYR A 287 -12.70 11.27 -6.02
N LEU A 288 -12.28 10.32 -5.17
CA LEU A 288 -10.90 9.82 -5.18
C LEU A 288 -10.80 8.43 -5.83
N VAL A 289 -11.66 7.49 -5.39
CA VAL A 289 -11.66 6.10 -5.87
C VAL A 289 -11.78 5.97 -7.39
N PRO A 290 -12.63 6.75 -8.10
CA PRO A 290 -12.76 6.64 -9.56
C PRO A 290 -11.51 7.06 -10.33
N HIS A 291 -10.58 7.77 -9.68
CA HIS A 291 -9.30 8.16 -10.28
C HIS A 291 -8.15 7.20 -9.95
N LEU A 292 -8.42 6.11 -9.23
CA LEU A 292 -7.42 5.10 -8.92
C LEU A 292 -7.27 4.12 -10.07
N ASP A 293 -6.02 3.82 -10.43
CA ASP A 293 -5.73 2.80 -11.43
C ASP A 293 -6.19 1.42 -10.93
N THR A 294 -6.73 0.58 -11.83
CA THR A 294 -7.22 -0.76 -11.51
C THR A 294 -6.21 -1.63 -10.73
N PRO A 295 -4.89 -1.64 -11.04
CA PRO A 295 -3.90 -2.36 -10.24
C PRO A 295 -3.91 -1.99 -8.75
N MET A 296 -4.15 -0.73 -8.39
CA MET A 296 -4.21 -0.32 -6.98
C MET A 296 -5.39 -0.94 -6.26
N LEU A 297 -6.55 -1.05 -6.94
CA LEU A 297 -7.72 -1.72 -6.40
C LEU A 297 -7.48 -3.23 -6.25
N VAL A 298 -6.83 -3.85 -7.25
CA VAL A 298 -6.41 -5.26 -7.19
C VAL A 298 -5.46 -5.50 -6.02
N ASP A 299 -4.52 -4.60 -5.77
CA ASP A 299 -3.58 -4.71 -4.66
C ASP A 299 -4.31 -4.62 -3.31
N ARG A 300 -5.25 -3.68 -3.18
CA ARG A 300 -6.06 -3.55 -1.97
C ARG A 300 -6.85 -4.84 -1.70
N ILE A 301 -7.54 -5.39 -2.69
CA ILE A 301 -8.32 -6.63 -2.55
C ILE A 301 -7.39 -7.82 -2.24
N SER A 302 -6.25 -7.91 -2.92
CA SER A 302 -5.28 -9.01 -2.75
C SER A 302 -4.60 -8.99 -1.38
N SER A 303 -4.52 -7.84 -0.72
CA SER A 303 -3.98 -7.72 0.65
C SER A 303 -4.72 -8.58 1.68
N TYR A 304 -6.00 -8.87 1.44
CA TYR A 304 -6.77 -9.79 2.28
C TYR A 304 -6.43 -11.27 2.02
N ILE A 305 -5.80 -11.59 0.89
CA ILE A 305 -5.61 -12.97 0.40
C ILE A 305 -4.16 -13.45 0.63
N VAL A 306 -3.16 -12.64 0.28
CA VAL A 306 -1.73 -13.05 0.19
C VAL A 306 -1.11 -13.59 1.48
N GLY A 307 -1.70 -13.26 2.64
CA GLY A 307 -1.23 -13.70 3.95
C GLY A 307 -1.89 -15.00 4.45
N GLY A 308 -2.69 -15.67 3.62
CA GLY A 308 -3.41 -16.88 3.98
C GLY A 308 -2.48 -18.01 4.43
N TYR A 309 -2.92 -18.77 5.44
CA TYR A 309 -2.17 -19.94 5.90
C TYR A 309 -2.20 -21.07 4.85
N GLN A 310 -1.02 -21.59 4.50
CA GLN A 310 -0.87 -22.77 3.66
C GLN A 310 -0.50 -23.98 4.53
N SER A 311 -1.30 -25.05 4.46
CA SER A 311 -0.99 -26.30 5.16
C SER A 311 0.29 -26.94 4.60
N GLN A 312 1.20 -27.27 5.50
CA GLN A 312 2.44 -28.00 5.25
C GLN A 312 2.18 -29.50 5.10
N CYS A 313 1.20 -30.06 5.82
CA CYS A 313 0.91 -31.49 5.80
C CYS A 313 0.10 -31.93 4.56
N ILE A 314 -0.71 -31.04 3.99
CA ILE A 314 -1.52 -31.31 2.79
C ILE A 314 -0.73 -31.02 1.50
N VAL A 315 -0.05 -29.86 1.43
CA VAL A 315 0.59 -29.39 0.19
C VAL A 315 1.87 -30.17 -0.14
N GLY A 316 2.56 -30.74 0.86
CA GLY A 316 3.75 -31.59 0.66
C GLY A 316 3.53 -32.85 -0.20
N LYS A 317 2.30 -33.13 -0.65
CA LYS A 317 1.94 -34.26 -1.53
C LYS A 317 1.63 -33.85 -2.98
N SER A 318 1.64 -32.55 -3.31
CA SER A 318 1.42 -32.10 -4.68
C SER A 318 2.75 -32.05 -5.45
N ASN A 319 2.96 -32.98 -6.38
CA ASN A 319 4.11 -32.95 -7.31
C ASN A 319 4.06 -31.80 -8.34
N LYS A 320 3.04 -30.94 -8.30
CA LYS A 320 2.94 -29.79 -9.21
C LYS A 320 3.58 -28.58 -8.55
N ALA A 321 4.53 -27.96 -9.25
CA ALA A 321 5.02 -26.63 -8.90
C ALA A 321 3.83 -25.68 -8.72
N PRO A 322 3.81 -24.85 -7.66
CA PRO A 322 2.74 -23.88 -7.49
C PRO A 322 2.65 -22.98 -8.72
N PRO A 323 1.44 -22.63 -9.18
CA PRO A 323 1.28 -21.72 -10.30
C PRO A 323 1.92 -20.38 -9.96
N THR A 324 2.56 -19.74 -10.94
CA THR A 324 3.14 -18.41 -10.75
C THR A 324 2.02 -17.39 -10.57
N HIS A 325 1.92 -16.80 -9.38
CA HIS A 325 0.96 -15.74 -9.10
C HIS A 325 1.52 -14.36 -9.50
N CYS A 326 0.68 -13.51 -10.09
CA CYS A 326 1.05 -12.12 -10.40
C CYS A 326 1.32 -11.31 -9.12
N ILE A 327 0.56 -11.60 -8.06
CA ILE A 327 0.81 -11.11 -6.71
C ILE A 327 1.19 -12.34 -5.88
N PRO A 328 2.45 -12.45 -5.43
CA PRO A 328 2.90 -13.64 -4.72
C PRO A 328 2.28 -13.73 -3.33
N TYR A 329 1.99 -14.95 -2.90
CA TYR A 329 1.68 -15.20 -1.49
C TYR A 329 2.92 -15.00 -0.62
N TYR A 330 2.76 -14.73 0.67
CA TYR A 330 3.90 -14.45 1.56
C TYR A 330 4.86 -15.62 1.76
N ASN A 331 4.44 -16.85 1.47
CA ASN A 331 5.28 -18.05 1.46
C ASN A 331 6.04 -18.26 0.13
N GLU A 332 5.67 -17.52 -0.93
CA GLU A 332 6.38 -17.50 -2.21
C GLU A 332 7.50 -16.45 -2.23
N LEU A 333 7.47 -15.52 -1.28
CA LEU A 333 8.50 -14.52 -1.08
C LEU A 333 9.70 -15.12 -0.34
N ALA A 334 10.91 -14.65 -0.68
CA ALA A 334 12.14 -15.03 0.02
C ALA A 334 12.10 -14.65 1.52
N HIS A 335 11.42 -13.54 1.84
CA HIS A 335 11.21 -13.08 3.20
C HIS A 335 9.75 -12.66 3.37
N LYS A 336 9.20 -12.85 4.58
CA LYS A 336 7.88 -12.29 4.90
C LYS A 336 8.02 -10.79 5.17
N PRO A 337 7.14 -9.95 4.62
CA PRO A 337 7.20 -8.52 4.88
C PRO A 337 6.94 -8.24 6.36
N ALA A 338 7.91 -7.62 7.03
CA ALA A 338 7.83 -7.22 8.42
C ALA A 338 8.04 -5.71 8.57
N LEU A 339 7.04 -5.03 9.13
CA LEU A 339 7.14 -3.65 9.61
C LEU A 339 7.81 -3.66 10.98
N HIS A 340 9.06 -3.17 11.06
CA HIS A 340 9.71 -2.93 12.35
C HIS A 340 9.55 -1.46 12.72
N SER A 341 8.88 -1.19 13.85
CA SER A 341 8.63 0.16 14.37
C SER A 341 9.91 0.99 14.58
N SER A 342 11.04 0.34 14.90
CA SER A 342 12.34 1.00 15.05
C SER A 342 12.88 1.58 13.74
N GLN A 343 12.51 1.03 12.59
CA GLN A 343 12.99 1.53 11.29
C GLN A 343 12.30 2.82 10.89
N LEU A 344 11.01 2.95 11.19
CA LEU A 344 10.30 4.20 11.00
C LEU A 344 10.96 5.32 11.81
N LEU A 345 11.41 5.02 13.03
CA LEU A 345 12.15 5.97 13.87
C LEU A 345 13.47 6.40 13.20
N TYR A 346 14.26 5.47 12.67
CA TYR A 346 15.51 5.80 11.96
C TYR A 346 15.26 6.61 10.68
N ILE A 347 14.22 6.27 9.91
CA ILE A 347 13.81 7.02 8.72
C ILE A 347 13.48 8.46 9.12
N VAL A 348 12.57 8.65 10.08
CA VAL A 348 12.15 9.99 10.54
C VAL A 348 13.35 10.78 11.07
N ALA A 349 14.19 10.17 11.90
CA ALA A 349 15.39 10.81 12.43
C ALA A 349 16.36 11.25 11.32
N GLY A 350 16.61 10.40 10.32
CA GLY A 350 17.46 10.71 9.18
C GLY A 350 16.95 11.93 8.40
N TYR A 351 15.65 12.00 8.11
CA TYR A 351 15.06 13.15 7.42
C TYR A 351 15.02 14.43 8.28
N LEU A 352 14.85 14.33 9.60
CA LEU A 352 14.93 15.48 10.50
C LEU A 352 16.34 16.09 10.53
N VAL A 353 17.39 15.25 10.54
CA VAL A 353 18.78 15.72 10.44
C VAL A 353 19.01 16.44 9.11
N LEU A 354 18.52 15.88 7.99
CA LEU A 354 18.62 16.53 6.68
C LEU A 354 17.87 17.86 6.62
N LEU A 355 16.67 17.93 7.19
CA LEU A 355 15.90 19.18 7.26
C LEU A 355 16.64 20.24 8.09
N SER A 356 17.24 19.86 9.21
CA SER A 356 18.06 20.76 10.04
C SER A 356 19.28 21.29 9.27
N MET A 357 20.00 20.41 8.57
CA MET A 357 21.14 20.81 7.71
C MET A 357 20.69 21.74 6.58
N ALA A 358 19.57 21.43 5.93
CA ALA A 358 19.00 22.27 4.88
C ALA A 358 18.65 23.67 5.45
N VAL A 359 17.87 23.75 6.53
CA VAL A 359 17.50 25.04 7.16
C VAL A 359 18.74 25.83 7.57
N HIS A 360 19.78 25.16 8.09
CA HIS A 360 21.05 25.81 8.43
C HIS A 360 21.70 26.48 7.21
N VAL A 361 21.78 25.78 6.07
CA VAL A 361 22.32 26.33 4.82
C VAL A 361 21.41 27.42 4.23
N ALA A 362 20.09 27.23 4.28
CA ALA A 362 19.10 28.20 3.80
C ALA A 362 19.25 29.56 4.50
N ASN A 363 19.45 29.58 5.81
CA ASN A 363 19.64 30.82 6.57
C ASN A 363 20.91 31.60 6.18
N ARG A 364 21.85 30.97 5.45
CA ARG A 364 23.08 31.61 4.94
C ARG A 364 22.92 32.07 3.49
N LEU A 365 21.91 31.61 2.76
CA LEU A 365 21.68 31.89 1.35
C LEU A 365 21.31 33.36 1.03
N PRO A 366 20.50 34.09 1.84
CA PRO A 366 20.18 35.50 1.59
C PRO A 366 21.43 36.39 1.52
N ARG A 367 22.39 36.14 2.42
CA ARG A 367 23.69 36.83 2.42
C ARG A 367 24.48 36.55 1.13
N VAL A 368 24.34 35.36 0.55
CA VAL A 368 25.00 35.00 -0.72
C VAL A 368 24.40 35.76 -1.90
N CYS A 369 23.07 35.89 -1.96
CA CYS A 369 22.38 36.62 -3.02
C CYS A 369 22.66 38.13 -2.98
N GLU A 370 22.70 38.73 -1.78
CA GLU A 370 23.05 40.14 -1.59
C GLU A 370 24.48 40.45 -2.05
N LEU A 371 25.44 39.57 -1.74
CA LEU A 371 26.83 39.68 -2.20
C LEU A 371 26.99 39.43 -3.70
N ALA A 372 26.21 38.54 -4.30
CA ALA A 372 26.20 38.31 -5.75
C ALA A 372 25.61 39.50 -6.53
N ALA A 373 24.60 40.16 -5.97
CA ALA A 373 24.00 41.37 -6.54
C ALA A 373 24.97 42.56 -6.58
N ALA A 374 26.05 42.54 -5.78
CA ALA A 374 27.06 43.59 -5.71
C ALA A 374 28.20 43.45 -6.76
N LEU A 375 28.15 42.45 -7.66
CA LEU A 375 29.20 42.23 -8.67
C LEU A 375 29.11 43.24 -9.84
N PRO A 376 30.24 43.81 -10.32
CA PRO A 376 30.28 44.98 -11.21
C PRO A 376 29.90 44.72 -12.68
N HIS A 377 29.52 43.50 -13.06
CA HIS A 377 29.17 43.14 -14.45
C HIS A 377 27.75 42.57 -14.56
N GLN A 378 26.76 43.35 -14.14
CA GLN A 378 25.39 43.15 -14.60
C GLN A 378 25.25 43.78 -15.98
N GLN A 379 25.18 42.97 -17.04
CA GLN A 379 24.35 43.39 -18.17
C GLN A 379 22.91 43.30 -17.69
N HIS A 380 22.24 44.45 -17.49
CA HIS A 380 20.79 44.48 -17.31
C HIS A 380 20.15 43.83 -18.53
N VAL A 381 19.64 42.61 -18.35
CA VAL A 381 18.78 41.94 -19.30
C VAL A 381 17.35 42.21 -18.85
N GLY A 382 16.52 42.65 -19.80
CA GLY A 382 15.22 43.28 -19.57
C GLY A 382 14.40 42.64 -18.45
N SER A 383 13.93 43.50 -17.54
CA SER A 383 12.98 43.13 -16.50
C SER A 383 11.78 42.44 -17.13
N LEU A 384 11.30 41.37 -16.51
CA LEU A 384 9.96 40.87 -16.75
C LEU A 384 8.95 41.85 -16.13
N ASP A 385 8.84 43.06 -16.69
CA ASP A 385 7.96 44.14 -16.18
C ASP A 385 6.49 43.69 -16.06
N TYR A 386 6.09 42.66 -16.83
CA TYR A 386 4.75 42.09 -16.85
C TYR A 386 4.52 40.97 -15.81
N ALA A 387 5.55 40.55 -15.07
CA ALA A 387 5.48 39.47 -14.08
C ALA A 387 6.46 39.70 -12.90
N PRO A 388 6.22 40.73 -12.05
CA PRO A 388 7.18 41.19 -11.03
C PRO A 388 7.57 40.13 -9.99
N LEU A 389 6.69 39.16 -9.74
CA LEU A 389 6.92 38.05 -8.80
C LEU A 389 7.91 37.00 -9.39
N LEU A 390 7.87 36.80 -10.72
CA LEU A 390 8.83 35.97 -11.44
C LEU A 390 10.17 36.71 -11.60
N ASP A 391 10.15 38.03 -11.81
CA ASP A 391 11.34 38.87 -11.96
C ASP A 391 12.20 38.90 -10.67
N ALA A 392 11.57 39.10 -9.52
CA ALA A 392 12.23 39.08 -8.22
C ALA A 392 12.91 37.74 -7.91
N CYS A 393 12.27 36.61 -8.22
CA CYS A 393 12.84 35.28 -7.95
C CYS A 393 13.86 34.82 -9.00
N SER A 394 13.72 35.26 -10.25
CA SER A 394 14.59 34.86 -11.37
C SER A 394 15.90 35.66 -11.42
N SER A 395 15.93 36.90 -10.91
CA SER A 395 17.14 37.74 -10.82
C SER A 395 18.36 37.04 -10.20
N SER A 396 18.15 36.26 -9.12
CA SER A 396 19.19 35.48 -8.43
C SER A 396 19.72 34.30 -9.25
N LEU A 397 18.86 33.64 -10.03
CA LEU A 397 19.24 32.56 -10.94
C LEU A 397 19.91 33.11 -12.19
N TYR A 398 19.45 34.25 -12.72
CA TYR A 398 20.08 34.94 -13.84
C TYR A 398 21.48 35.44 -13.49
N ALA A 399 21.68 36.00 -12.30
CA ALA A 399 23.01 36.36 -11.80
C ALA A 399 23.95 35.14 -11.72
N PHE A 400 23.41 33.97 -11.36
CA PHE A 400 24.17 32.72 -11.27
C PHE A 400 24.60 32.18 -12.65
N PHE A 401 23.76 32.29 -13.68
CA PHE A 401 24.10 31.83 -15.04
C PHE A 401 24.86 32.86 -15.87
N SER A 402 24.65 34.14 -15.64
CA SER A 402 25.46 35.19 -16.27
C SER A 402 26.92 35.09 -15.84
N ALA A 403 27.18 34.77 -14.56
CA ALA A 403 28.50 34.47 -13.99
C ALA A 403 29.18 33.23 -14.60
N ALA A 404 28.41 32.29 -15.18
CA ALA A 404 28.96 31.18 -15.94
C ALA A 404 29.77 31.66 -17.15
N GLY A 405 29.51 32.86 -17.70
CA GLY A 405 30.28 33.39 -18.82
C GLY A 405 31.77 33.68 -18.55
N TRP A 406 32.24 33.70 -17.30
CA TRP A 406 33.46 34.44 -16.95
C TRP A 406 34.60 33.57 -16.42
N ASN A 407 34.33 32.35 -15.98
CA ASN A 407 35.33 31.47 -15.38
C ASN A 407 35.12 29.97 -15.72
N PRO A 408 36.13 29.26 -16.27
CA PRO A 408 36.00 27.87 -16.70
C PRO A 408 35.71 26.89 -15.55
N THR A 409 36.29 27.11 -14.36
CA THR A 409 36.07 26.30 -13.16
C THR A 409 34.65 26.49 -12.62
N TYR A 410 34.13 27.71 -12.65
CA TYR A 410 32.75 28.00 -12.27
C TYR A 410 31.73 27.38 -13.25
N ARG A 411 31.99 27.42 -14.57
CA ARG A 411 31.18 26.71 -15.59
C ARG A 411 31.09 25.21 -15.33
N LEU A 412 32.22 24.61 -15.00
CA LEU A 412 32.36 23.18 -14.71
C LEU A 412 31.57 22.77 -13.44
N LEU A 413 31.59 23.59 -12.39
CA LEU A 413 30.80 23.36 -11.17
C LEU A 413 29.29 23.48 -11.43
N ILE A 414 28.87 24.44 -12.26
CA ILE A 414 27.49 24.57 -12.72
C ILE A 414 27.08 23.31 -13.50
N PHE A 415 27.91 22.89 -14.47
CA PHE A 415 27.65 21.70 -15.25
C PHE A 415 27.48 20.46 -14.39
N TYR A 416 28.39 20.25 -13.42
CA TYR A 416 28.31 19.16 -12.45
C TYR A 416 27.02 19.21 -11.61
N SER A 417 26.64 20.39 -11.12
CA SER A 417 25.43 20.56 -10.30
C SER A 417 24.16 20.20 -11.08
N PHE A 418 24.03 20.64 -12.33
CA PHE A 418 22.85 20.37 -13.14
C PHE A 418 22.84 18.95 -13.72
N ALA A 419 24.00 18.41 -14.11
CA ALA A 419 24.12 17.03 -14.53
C ALA A 419 23.74 16.06 -13.40
N SER A 420 24.15 16.30 -12.16
CA SER A 420 23.74 15.48 -11.01
C SER A 420 22.23 15.57 -10.70
N GLN A 421 21.61 16.73 -10.90
CA GLN A 421 20.14 16.89 -10.77
C GLN A 421 19.35 16.12 -11.81
N SER A 422 19.90 15.90 -13.01
CA SER A 422 19.21 15.16 -14.06
C SER A 422 18.84 13.73 -13.65
N LEU A 423 19.66 13.08 -12.82
CA LEU A 423 19.40 11.75 -12.28
C LEU A 423 18.20 11.76 -11.32
N VAL A 424 18.06 12.82 -10.52
CA VAL A 424 16.92 13.01 -9.61
C VAL A 424 15.63 13.15 -10.42
N PHE A 425 15.63 14.01 -11.45
CA PHE A 425 14.47 14.20 -12.32
C PHE A 425 14.08 12.94 -13.08
N ALA A 426 15.06 12.21 -13.62
CA ALA A 426 14.80 10.95 -14.29
C ALA A 426 14.19 9.90 -13.35
N THR A 427 14.76 9.77 -12.14
CA THR A 427 14.27 8.82 -11.12
C THR A 427 12.83 9.14 -10.74
N TRP A 428 12.51 10.41 -10.49
CA TRP A 428 11.14 10.82 -10.18
C TRP A 428 10.17 10.72 -11.34
N THR A 429 10.61 11.04 -12.55
CA THR A 429 9.77 10.87 -13.74
C THR A 429 9.39 9.40 -13.88
N MET A 430 10.35 8.49 -13.77
CA MET A 430 10.12 7.05 -13.76
C MET A 430 9.24 6.60 -12.61
N GLU A 431 9.50 7.07 -11.39
CA GLU A 431 8.77 6.66 -10.20
C GLU A 431 7.30 7.12 -10.26
N SER A 432 7.07 8.32 -10.79
CA SER A 432 5.72 8.84 -11.01
C SER A 432 4.96 8.03 -12.07
N CYS A 433 5.64 7.29 -12.96
CA CYS A 433 5.00 6.42 -13.96
C CYS A 433 4.44 5.12 -13.36
N ARG A 434 4.80 4.78 -12.12
CA ARG A 434 4.30 3.58 -11.43
C ARG A 434 2.90 3.81 -10.85
N PRO A 435 1.99 2.82 -10.91
CA PRO A 435 0.64 2.93 -10.34
C PRO A 435 0.64 3.36 -8.87
N ARG A 436 1.57 2.83 -8.06
CA ARG A 436 1.70 3.14 -6.63
C ARG A 436 1.92 4.63 -6.30
N SER A 437 2.39 5.41 -7.28
CA SER A 437 2.76 6.80 -7.09
C SER A 437 1.63 7.77 -7.44
N SER A 438 0.54 7.30 -8.06
CA SER A 438 -0.53 8.15 -8.64
C SER A 438 -1.23 9.07 -7.64
N ILE A 439 -1.45 8.62 -6.41
CA ILE A 439 -2.12 9.39 -5.33
C ILE A 439 -1.10 10.02 -4.37
N LYS A 440 0.18 9.67 -4.50
CA LYS A 440 1.21 10.14 -3.57
C LYS A 440 1.66 11.55 -3.96
N PRO A 441 2.13 12.36 -2.99
CA PRO A 441 2.76 13.64 -3.30
C PRO A 441 3.92 13.54 -4.32
N ILE A 442 4.54 12.37 -4.45
CA ILE A 442 5.56 12.11 -5.47
C ILE A 442 5.03 12.22 -6.91
N ALA A 443 3.73 12.06 -7.16
CA ALA A 443 3.12 12.35 -8.46
C ALA A 443 3.22 13.84 -8.83
N LEU A 444 3.22 14.72 -7.83
CA LEU A 444 3.35 16.17 -7.98
C LEU A 444 4.81 16.63 -7.85
N VAL A 445 5.77 15.73 -7.68
CA VAL A 445 7.15 16.12 -7.37
C VAL A 445 7.79 16.93 -8.50
N LEU A 446 7.41 16.68 -9.76
CA LEU A 446 7.85 17.49 -10.90
C LEU A 446 7.30 18.92 -10.82
N LEU A 447 6.05 19.09 -10.35
CA LEU A 447 5.48 20.41 -10.09
C LEU A 447 6.17 21.09 -8.90
N VAL A 448 6.39 20.35 -7.81
CA VAL A 448 7.07 20.88 -6.63
C VAL A 448 8.49 21.30 -7.00
N GLU A 449 9.21 20.55 -7.81
CA GLU A 449 10.53 20.93 -8.30
C GLU A 449 10.53 22.16 -9.18
N PHE A 450 9.55 22.28 -10.09
CA PHE A 450 9.37 23.51 -10.85
C PHE A 450 9.23 24.71 -9.91
N LEU A 451 8.38 24.59 -8.89
CA LEU A 451 8.22 25.61 -7.85
C LEU A 451 9.48 25.79 -6.96
N ALA A 452 10.25 24.72 -6.77
CA ALA A 452 11.48 24.70 -5.99
C ALA A 452 12.66 25.40 -6.69
N HIS A 453 12.55 25.72 -7.99
CA HIS A 453 13.52 26.63 -8.61
C HIS A 453 13.46 28.04 -8.00
N PHE A 454 12.37 28.40 -7.31
CA PHE A 454 12.18 29.69 -6.63
C PHE A 454 12.65 29.71 -5.15
N SER A 455 13.78 29.02 -4.90
CA SER A 455 14.62 28.94 -3.68
C SER A 455 14.01 28.46 -2.35
N ALA A 456 12.91 29.01 -1.86
CA ALA A 456 12.38 28.69 -0.52
C ALA A 456 11.64 27.33 -0.46
N LEU A 457 11.06 26.88 -1.58
CA LEU A 457 10.24 25.66 -1.64
C LEU A 457 11.05 24.36 -1.74
N ARG A 458 12.39 24.43 -1.88
CA ARG A 458 13.28 23.23 -1.96
C ARG A 458 13.29 22.37 -0.70
N ILE A 459 12.98 22.93 0.46
CA ILE A 459 12.85 22.19 1.72
C ILE A 459 11.72 21.15 1.66
N MET A 460 10.76 21.31 0.75
CA MET A 460 9.68 20.35 0.58
C MET A 460 10.18 19.00 0.05
N VAL A 461 11.30 18.95 -0.69
CA VAL A 461 11.80 17.73 -1.32
C VAL A 461 12.13 16.62 -0.30
N PRO A 462 12.94 16.87 0.76
CA PRO A 462 13.13 15.90 1.84
C PRO A 462 11.81 15.44 2.49
N ILE A 463 10.83 16.34 2.64
CA ILE A 463 9.53 16.02 3.23
C ILE A 463 8.75 15.05 2.32
N LEU A 464 8.77 15.28 1.01
CA LEU A 464 8.11 14.40 0.05
C LEU A 464 8.73 12.99 0.06
N TYR A 465 10.05 12.88 0.14
CA TYR A 465 10.73 11.59 0.28
C TYR A 465 10.43 10.90 1.62
N LEU A 466 10.33 11.66 2.71
CA LEU A 466 9.90 11.13 3.99
C LEU A 466 8.49 10.56 3.90
N ILE A 467 7.54 11.32 3.34
CA ILE A 467 6.15 10.87 3.14
C ILE A 467 6.12 9.62 2.26
N ASP A 468 6.89 9.57 1.17
CA ASP A 468 6.95 8.37 0.34
C ASP A 468 7.51 7.18 1.11
N ASN A 469 8.64 7.31 1.81
CA ASN A 469 9.20 6.24 2.64
C ASN A 469 8.25 5.75 3.73
N MET A 470 7.49 6.66 4.36
CA MET A 470 6.49 6.28 5.37
C MET A 470 5.32 5.50 4.76
N THR A 471 5.02 5.72 3.49
CA THR A 471 3.90 5.05 2.79
C THR A 471 4.34 3.80 2.02
N THR A 472 5.61 3.67 1.62
CA THR A 472 6.17 2.49 0.91
C THR A 472 6.49 1.31 1.83
N VAL A 473 6.34 1.45 3.16
CA VAL A 473 6.56 0.35 4.10
C VAL A 473 5.51 -0.77 3.96
N LEU A 474 4.39 -0.50 3.28
CA LEU A 474 3.38 -1.52 2.98
C LEU A 474 3.87 -2.44 1.87
N SER A 475 3.87 -3.76 2.11
CA SER A 475 4.29 -4.78 1.14
C SER A 475 3.57 -4.69 -0.20
N SER A 476 2.28 -4.35 -0.19
CA SER A 476 1.48 -4.12 -1.39
C SER A 476 2.07 -3.10 -2.37
N GLN A 477 2.86 -2.14 -1.88
CA GLN A 477 3.49 -1.11 -2.71
C GLN A 477 4.68 -1.63 -3.52
N TRP A 478 5.13 -2.86 -3.25
CA TRP A 478 6.25 -3.52 -3.91
C TRP A 478 5.81 -4.68 -4.81
N TRP A 479 4.51 -4.93 -4.92
CA TRP A 479 4.01 -5.97 -5.81
C TRP A 479 4.24 -5.61 -7.28
N PRO A 480 4.31 -6.61 -8.17
CA PRO A 480 4.51 -6.37 -9.61
C PRO A 480 3.48 -5.40 -10.18
N THR A 481 2.22 -5.52 -9.78
CA THR A 481 1.10 -4.62 -10.12
C THR A 481 1.33 -3.16 -9.70
N ALA A 482 1.86 -2.93 -8.50
CA ALA A 482 2.16 -1.62 -7.95
C ALA A 482 3.40 -0.97 -8.59
N THR A 483 4.38 -1.79 -8.96
CA THR A 483 5.71 -1.35 -9.40
C THR A 483 5.88 -1.33 -10.92
N PHE A 484 4.97 -1.95 -11.67
CA PHE A 484 5.04 -2.05 -13.12
C PHE A 484 5.02 -0.68 -13.81
N VAL A 485 5.82 -0.54 -14.86
CA VAL A 485 5.78 0.60 -15.77
C VAL A 485 5.53 0.07 -17.18
N THR A 486 4.51 0.60 -17.84
CA THR A 486 4.20 0.21 -19.23
C THR A 486 5.39 0.48 -20.16
N PRO A 487 5.68 -0.38 -21.15
CA PRO A 487 6.77 -0.13 -22.11
C PRO A 487 6.69 1.23 -22.81
N ALA A 488 5.47 1.69 -23.12
CA ALA A 488 5.23 3.00 -23.74
C ALA A 488 5.67 4.16 -22.83
N LYS A 489 5.33 4.14 -21.54
CA LYS A 489 5.80 5.14 -20.56
C LYS A 489 7.32 5.07 -20.40
N ALA A 490 7.89 3.88 -20.24
CA ALA A 490 9.33 3.69 -20.05
C ALA A 490 10.17 4.22 -21.24
N LYS A 491 9.74 3.97 -22.49
CA LYS A 491 10.44 4.42 -23.71
C LYS A 491 10.48 5.95 -23.86
N ARG A 492 9.52 6.68 -23.30
CA ARG A 492 9.40 8.15 -23.45
C ARG A 492 10.33 8.93 -22.52
N VAL A 493 10.72 8.36 -21.38
CA VAL A 493 11.45 9.11 -20.35
C VAL A 493 12.85 9.51 -20.81
N LEU A 494 13.60 8.61 -21.46
CA LEU A 494 14.96 8.92 -21.91
C LEU A 494 15.01 10.08 -22.92
N PRO A 495 14.25 10.06 -24.04
CA PRO A 495 14.20 11.20 -24.95
C PRO A 495 13.75 12.50 -24.27
N ALA A 496 12.79 12.44 -23.35
CA ALA A 496 12.31 13.60 -22.61
C ALA A 496 13.41 14.19 -21.72
N CYS A 497 14.20 13.36 -21.03
CA CYS A 497 15.37 13.80 -20.27
C CYS A 497 16.46 14.40 -21.18
N VAL A 498 16.74 13.80 -22.34
CA VAL A 498 17.77 14.33 -23.26
C VAL A 498 17.36 15.72 -23.78
N ILE A 499 16.13 15.86 -24.25
CA ILE A 499 15.62 17.12 -24.84
C ILE A 499 15.40 18.18 -23.77
N GLY A 500 14.83 17.81 -22.62
CA GLY A 500 14.44 18.77 -21.58
C GLY A 500 15.57 19.15 -20.61
N LEU A 501 16.55 18.26 -20.38
CA LEU A 501 17.62 18.48 -19.39
C LEU A 501 18.99 18.67 -20.04
N PHE A 502 19.43 17.73 -20.87
CA PHE A 502 20.82 17.73 -21.35
C PHE A 502 21.08 18.67 -22.51
N LEU A 503 20.17 18.71 -23.49
CA LEU A 503 20.33 19.61 -24.64
C LEU A 503 20.37 21.09 -24.23
N PRO A 504 19.48 21.61 -23.37
CA PRO A 504 19.55 23.00 -22.90
C PRO A 504 20.83 23.25 -22.10
N LEU A 505 21.24 22.29 -21.27
CA LEU A 505 22.44 22.38 -20.45
C LEU A 505 23.71 22.49 -21.31
N LEU A 506 23.85 21.66 -22.34
CA LEU A 506 24.98 21.69 -23.27
C LEU A 506 25.03 23.00 -24.06
N LEU A 507 23.89 23.48 -24.56
CA LEU A 507 23.80 24.72 -25.34
C LEU A 507 24.06 25.96 -24.46
N MET A 508 23.62 25.95 -23.20
CA MET A 508 23.85 27.02 -22.24
C MET A 508 25.33 27.15 -21.86
N LEU A 509 26.06 26.03 -21.82
CA LEU A 509 27.47 25.99 -21.43
C LEU A 509 28.44 26.17 -22.61
N ASN A 510 27.92 26.20 -23.83
CA ASN A 510 28.73 26.50 -25.00
C ASN A 510 29.29 27.94 -24.89
N PRO A 511 30.63 28.12 -24.87
CA PRO A 511 31.26 29.44 -24.79
C PRO A 511 30.83 30.40 -25.90
N LEU A 512 30.40 29.86 -27.06
CA LEU A 512 30.01 30.62 -28.23
C LEU A 512 28.54 31.10 -28.18
N SER A 513 27.76 30.66 -27.19
CA SER A 513 26.35 31.04 -27.08
C SER A 513 26.22 32.51 -26.67
N PRO A 514 25.49 33.34 -27.44
CA PRO A 514 25.24 34.74 -27.06
C PRO A 514 24.43 34.81 -25.76
N SER A 515 24.54 35.93 -25.05
CA SER A 515 23.93 36.12 -23.73
C SER A 515 22.43 35.85 -23.78
N TYR A 516 21.66 36.46 -24.68
CA TYR A 516 20.21 36.25 -24.79
C TYR A 516 19.81 34.77 -24.97
N LEU A 517 20.59 33.99 -25.75
CA LEU A 517 20.32 32.57 -25.97
C LEU A 517 20.54 31.77 -24.69
N ARG A 518 21.59 32.08 -23.91
CA ARG A 518 21.82 31.45 -22.61
C ARG A 518 20.65 31.69 -21.65
N HIS A 519 20.07 32.90 -21.64
CA HIS A 519 18.91 33.21 -20.80
C HIS A 519 17.67 32.41 -21.21
N ALA A 520 17.36 32.33 -22.51
CA ALA A 520 16.24 31.54 -23.00
C ALA A 520 16.39 30.05 -22.65
N LEU A 521 17.60 29.51 -22.77
CA LEU A 521 17.92 28.12 -22.42
C LEU A 521 17.84 27.86 -20.91
N THR A 522 18.19 28.84 -20.07
CA THR A 522 18.00 28.78 -18.62
C THR A 522 16.52 28.67 -18.26
N VAL A 523 15.66 29.50 -18.84
CA VAL A 523 14.21 29.45 -18.62
C VAL A 523 13.64 28.11 -19.10
N MET A 524 14.10 27.62 -20.25
CA MET A 524 13.71 26.31 -20.78
C MET A 524 14.11 25.16 -19.86
N TYR A 525 15.32 25.21 -19.27
CA TYR A 525 15.76 24.23 -18.28
C TYR A 525 14.90 24.27 -17.01
N MET A 526 14.54 25.46 -16.51
CA MET A 526 13.66 25.59 -15.34
C MET A 526 12.27 25.00 -15.61
N ALA A 527 11.76 25.12 -16.84
CA ALA A 527 10.51 24.51 -17.26
C ALA A 527 10.60 23.00 -17.51
N CYS A 528 11.78 22.38 -17.40
CA CYS A 528 11.96 20.96 -17.69
C CYS A 528 11.05 20.03 -16.86
N PRO A 529 10.80 20.25 -15.55
CA PRO A 529 9.90 19.37 -14.81
C PRO A 529 8.47 19.37 -15.39
N VAL A 530 8.01 20.51 -15.93
CA VAL A 530 6.74 20.60 -16.65
C VAL A 530 6.81 19.81 -17.96
N TRP A 531 7.91 19.92 -18.71
CA TRP A 531 8.13 19.14 -19.92
C TRP A 531 8.09 17.63 -19.66
N LEU A 532 8.80 17.15 -18.64
CA LEU A 532 8.82 15.74 -18.24
C LEU A 532 7.43 15.25 -17.82
N TYR A 533 6.68 16.10 -17.11
CA TYR A 533 5.30 15.80 -16.75
C TYR A 533 4.40 15.65 -17.98
N LEU A 534 4.46 16.58 -18.93
CA LEU A 534 3.69 16.55 -20.17
C LEU A 534 4.07 15.34 -21.05
N CYS A 535 5.35 15.02 -21.18
CA CYS A 535 5.80 13.84 -21.94
C CYS A 535 5.25 12.53 -21.37
N LYS A 536 5.01 12.47 -20.05
CA LYS A 536 4.39 11.33 -19.38
C LYS A 536 2.87 11.29 -19.59
N THR A 537 2.19 12.42 -19.49
CA THR A 537 0.71 12.48 -19.50
C THR A 537 0.11 12.58 -20.90
N CYS A 538 0.87 13.00 -21.91
CA CYS A 538 0.35 13.20 -23.26
C CYS A 538 -0.14 11.87 -23.88
N PRO A 539 -1.44 11.74 -24.21
CA PRO A 539 -2.03 10.54 -24.77
C PRO A 539 -1.79 10.50 -26.28
N LEU A 540 -0.52 10.36 -26.69
CA LEU A 540 -0.19 10.27 -28.12
C LEU A 540 -0.64 8.95 -28.77
N HIS A 541 -1.13 7.98 -27.98
CA HIS A 541 -1.83 6.80 -28.46
C HIS A 541 -2.74 6.26 -27.36
N THR A 542 -4.01 6.02 -27.68
CA THR A 542 -4.91 5.16 -26.89
C THR A 542 -4.32 3.76 -26.88
N ILE A 543 -3.69 3.39 -25.76
CA ILE A 543 -3.22 2.03 -25.56
C ILE A 543 -4.45 1.18 -25.22
N PRO A 544 -4.73 0.08 -25.92
CA PRO A 544 -5.83 -0.82 -25.56
C PRO A 544 -5.64 -1.35 -24.13
N GLU A 545 -6.75 -1.66 -23.45
CA GLU A 545 -6.74 -2.26 -22.11
C GLU A 545 -5.70 -3.38 -22.05
N GLN A 546 -4.64 -3.14 -21.28
CA GLN A 546 -3.54 -4.10 -21.20
C GLN A 546 -4.01 -5.32 -20.40
N THR A 547 -3.91 -6.48 -21.02
CA THR A 547 -4.17 -7.75 -20.33
C THR A 547 -3.12 -7.93 -19.22
N TYR A 548 -3.54 -8.34 -18.03
CA TYR A 548 -2.68 -8.56 -16.86
C TYR A 548 -1.47 -9.48 -17.13
N SER A 549 -1.52 -10.32 -18.18
CA SER A 549 -0.38 -11.13 -18.66
C SER A 549 0.82 -10.32 -19.13
N GLN A 550 0.65 -9.04 -19.48
CA GLN A 550 1.72 -8.14 -19.92
C GLN A 550 2.48 -7.47 -18.76
N LEU A 551 2.00 -7.57 -17.51
CA LEU A 551 2.68 -7.01 -16.33
C LEU A 551 4.05 -7.66 -16.06
N ALA A 552 4.28 -8.87 -16.62
CA ALA A 552 5.54 -9.59 -16.56
C ALA A 552 6.48 -9.31 -17.78
N ALA A 553 6.14 -8.38 -18.67
CA ALA A 553 6.86 -8.22 -19.94
C ALA A 553 8.31 -7.70 -19.76
N PRO A 554 9.34 -8.37 -20.32
CA PRO A 554 10.75 -7.95 -20.24
C PRO A 554 11.05 -6.58 -20.87
N GLN A 555 10.15 -6.10 -21.73
CA GLN A 555 10.38 -4.94 -22.59
C GLN A 555 10.46 -3.62 -21.82
N SER A 556 9.66 -3.45 -20.74
CA SER A 556 9.74 -2.25 -19.90
C SER A 556 11.08 -2.18 -19.16
N VAL A 557 11.55 -3.31 -18.63
CA VAL A 557 12.84 -3.40 -17.92
C VAL A 557 14.01 -3.04 -18.82
N ALA A 558 13.98 -3.43 -20.10
CA ALA A 558 15.03 -3.08 -21.06
C ALA A 558 15.15 -1.56 -21.25
N HIS A 559 14.03 -0.85 -21.43
CA HIS A 559 14.02 0.61 -21.56
C HIS A 559 14.43 1.33 -20.27
N ILE A 560 14.02 0.81 -19.10
CA ILE A 560 14.43 1.36 -17.80
C ILE A 560 15.93 1.19 -17.59
N ARG A 561 16.48 0.02 -17.93
CA ARG A 561 17.92 -0.22 -17.86
C ARG A 561 18.68 0.74 -18.79
N GLN A 562 18.21 0.88 -20.03
CA GLN A 562 18.80 1.82 -20.99
C GLN A 562 18.82 3.25 -20.44
N LEU A 563 17.71 3.74 -19.88
CA LEU A 563 17.62 5.06 -19.26
C LEU A 563 18.71 5.27 -18.20
N TYR A 564 18.77 4.40 -17.19
CA TYR A 564 19.71 4.58 -16.08
C TYR A 564 21.16 4.36 -16.49
N THR A 565 21.44 3.42 -17.41
CA THR A 565 22.79 3.21 -17.94
C THR A 565 23.28 4.45 -18.71
N THR A 566 22.45 5.03 -19.58
CA THR A 566 22.81 6.26 -20.32
C THR A 566 23.05 7.43 -19.36
N LEU A 567 22.16 7.63 -18.39
CA LEU A 567 22.32 8.71 -17.40
C LEU A 567 23.58 8.54 -16.54
N ALA A 568 23.87 7.31 -16.10
CA ALA A 568 25.07 7.00 -15.32
C ALA A 568 26.36 7.24 -16.13
N MET A 569 26.37 6.88 -17.42
CA MET A 569 27.51 7.17 -18.30
C MET A 569 27.69 8.68 -18.47
N MET A 570 26.62 9.43 -18.73
CA MET A 570 26.67 10.88 -18.90
C MET A 570 27.18 11.56 -17.63
N THR A 571 26.61 11.27 -16.46
CA THR A 571 27.03 11.88 -15.19
C THR A 571 28.43 11.45 -14.77
N GLY A 572 28.81 10.19 -15.03
CA GLY A 572 30.17 9.69 -14.79
C GLY A 572 31.22 10.44 -15.60
N LEU A 573 30.96 10.71 -16.88
CA LEU A 573 31.83 11.54 -17.72
C LEU A 573 31.95 12.98 -17.19
N VAL A 574 30.84 13.58 -16.74
CA VAL A 574 30.87 14.91 -16.10
C VAL A 574 31.74 14.88 -14.84
N TYR A 575 31.55 13.89 -13.96
CA TYR A 575 32.32 13.77 -12.74
C TYR A 575 33.83 13.62 -13.00
N MET A 576 34.21 12.70 -13.91
CA MET A 576 35.61 12.50 -14.28
C MET A 576 36.22 13.76 -14.89
N GLY A 577 35.49 14.47 -15.75
CA GLY A 577 35.92 15.75 -16.32
C GLY A 577 36.05 16.84 -15.26
N THR A 578 35.15 16.88 -14.27
CA THR A 578 35.21 17.83 -13.16
C THR A 578 36.42 17.58 -12.27
N VAL A 579 36.65 16.34 -11.85
CA VAL A 579 37.81 15.96 -11.03
C VAL A 579 39.12 16.24 -11.76
N ALA A 580 39.22 15.86 -13.04
CA ALA A 580 40.42 16.11 -13.85
C ALA A 580 40.72 17.61 -13.98
N SER A 581 39.68 18.43 -14.16
CA SER A 581 39.83 19.90 -14.27
C SER A 581 40.24 20.54 -12.94
N ILE A 582 39.73 20.05 -11.80
CA ILE A 582 40.14 20.50 -10.47
C ILE A 582 41.60 20.14 -10.20
N LEU A 583 42.02 18.90 -10.52
CA LEU A 583 43.39 18.43 -10.34
C LEU A 583 44.40 19.16 -11.26
N ALA A 584 43.96 19.56 -12.46
CA ALA A 584 44.78 20.29 -13.42
C ALA A 584 44.81 21.81 -13.19
N SER A 585 43.99 22.34 -12.26
CA SER A 585 43.88 23.78 -12.03
C SER A 585 45.07 24.34 -11.24
N VAL A 586 45.65 25.43 -11.75
CA VAL A 586 46.75 26.18 -11.11
C VAL A 586 46.21 27.23 -10.11
N ASP A 587 44.89 27.47 -10.11
CA ASP A 587 44.23 28.53 -9.33
C ASP A 587 44.07 28.16 -7.84
N ALA A 588 44.54 29.03 -6.94
CA ALA A 588 44.61 28.75 -5.49
C ALA A 588 43.23 28.48 -4.87
N GLY A 589 42.17 29.08 -5.40
CA GLY A 589 40.78 28.89 -4.93
C GLY A 589 40.18 27.51 -5.24
N SER A 590 40.80 26.74 -6.12
CA SER A 590 40.28 25.44 -6.61
C SER A 590 41.00 24.20 -6.03
N ARG A 591 41.94 24.38 -5.10
CA ARG A 591 42.63 23.27 -4.42
C ARG A 591 41.65 22.46 -3.55
N LEU A 592 41.82 21.13 -3.53
CA LEU A 592 40.99 20.19 -2.76
C LEU A 592 40.83 20.57 -1.28
N GLN A 593 41.87 21.14 -0.67
CA GLN A 593 41.89 21.58 0.72
C GLN A 593 40.87 22.69 1.01
N ASN A 594 40.71 23.66 0.10
CA ASN A 594 39.73 24.75 0.25
C ASN A 594 38.30 24.25 0.05
N VAL A 595 38.10 23.23 -0.80
CA VAL A 595 36.79 22.57 -0.99
C VAL A 595 36.38 21.81 0.27
N LEU A 596 37.33 21.15 0.95
CA LEU A 596 37.08 20.39 2.18
C LEU A 596 36.95 21.26 3.44
N GLU A 597 37.68 22.38 3.55
CA GLU A 597 37.53 23.31 4.67
C GLU A 597 36.14 23.95 4.70
N VAL A 598 35.58 24.34 3.54
CA VAL A 598 34.24 24.94 3.48
C VAL A 598 33.13 23.93 3.83
N LEU A 599 33.35 22.63 3.59
CA LEU A 599 32.42 21.55 3.95
C LEU A 599 32.27 21.36 5.47
N TRP A 600 33.31 21.66 6.26
CA TRP A 600 33.37 21.35 7.70
C TRP A 600 33.50 22.59 8.61
N PHE A 601 34.10 23.68 8.12
CA PHE A 601 34.41 24.89 8.90
C PHE A 601 34.18 26.16 8.06
N PRO A 602 32.95 26.73 8.04
CA PRO A 602 32.66 27.93 7.28
C PRO A 602 33.22 29.16 8.02
N SER A 603 34.50 29.45 7.84
CA SER A 603 35.08 30.71 8.31
C SER A 603 34.71 31.84 7.33
N CYS A 604 34.09 32.90 7.85
CA CYS A 604 33.47 34.01 7.09
C CYS A 604 34.44 34.97 6.38
N ARG A 605 35.63 34.54 5.94
CA ARG A 605 36.72 35.50 5.64
C ARG A 605 37.00 35.86 4.18
N THR A 606 36.30 35.34 3.16
CA THR A 606 36.52 35.82 1.78
C THR A 606 35.25 35.88 0.93
N ALA A 607 34.96 37.04 0.34
CA ALA A 607 33.82 37.32 -0.53
C ALA A 607 34.03 36.82 -1.97
N ASP A 608 34.33 35.53 -2.14
CA ASP A 608 34.68 34.96 -3.44
C ASP A 608 33.47 34.29 -4.14
N LEU A 609 33.32 34.51 -5.45
CA LEU A 609 32.29 33.93 -6.33
C LEU A 609 32.23 32.40 -6.22
N TYR A 610 33.39 31.77 -5.99
CA TYR A 610 33.50 30.32 -5.79
C TYR A 610 32.83 29.82 -4.51
N GLN A 611 32.94 30.57 -3.40
CA GLN A 611 32.30 30.21 -2.14
C GLN A 611 30.78 30.30 -2.25
N GLN A 612 30.26 31.24 -3.04
CA GLN A 612 28.83 31.38 -3.34
C GLN A 612 28.31 30.20 -4.17
N ALA A 613 29.05 29.82 -5.23
CA ALA A 613 28.74 28.64 -6.03
C ALA A 613 28.69 27.37 -5.18
N HIS A 614 29.64 27.25 -4.25
CA HIS A 614 29.76 26.12 -3.35
C HIS A 614 28.60 26.04 -2.35
N MET A 615 28.18 27.16 -1.74
CA MET A 615 27.02 27.17 -0.84
C MET A 615 25.72 26.78 -1.55
N LEU A 616 25.54 27.20 -2.80
CA LEU A 616 24.42 26.78 -3.65
C LEU A 616 24.50 25.29 -4.03
N LEU A 617 25.71 24.76 -4.25
CA LEU A 617 25.95 23.34 -4.46
C LEU A 617 25.55 22.53 -3.21
N LEU A 618 25.97 22.96 -2.01
CA LEU A 618 25.62 22.34 -0.73
C LEU A 618 24.11 22.38 -0.48
N TRP A 619 23.48 23.52 -0.74
CA TRP A 619 22.03 23.65 -0.67
C TRP A 619 21.32 22.60 -1.53
N ARG A 620 21.75 22.42 -2.78
CA ARG A 620 21.22 21.40 -3.70
C ARG A 620 21.56 19.97 -3.26
N LEU A 621 22.75 19.75 -2.71
CA LEU A 621 23.19 18.45 -2.20
C LEU A 621 22.26 17.98 -1.08
N TYR A 622 22.02 18.83 -0.06
CA TYR A 622 21.20 18.47 1.10
C TYR A 622 19.69 18.47 0.83
N THR A 623 19.22 19.24 -0.15
CA THR A 623 17.79 19.29 -0.49
C THR A 623 17.37 18.28 -1.55
N SER A 624 18.28 17.77 -2.38
CA SER A 624 17.90 16.86 -3.49
C SER A 624 18.67 15.53 -3.47
N ALA A 625 20.01 15.57 -3.50
CA ALA A 625 20.81 14.37 -3.72
C ALA A 625 20.91 13.46 -2.48
N VAL A 626 21.19 14.02 -1.29
CA VAL A 626 21.25 13.23 -0.05
C VAL A 626 19.88 12.66 0.33
N PRO A 627 18.76 13.41 0.23
CA PRO A 627 17.42 12.85 0.40
C PRO A 627 17.09 11.71 -0.57
N LEU A 628 17.53 11.79 -1.84
CA LEU A 628 17.36 10.72 -2.82
C LEU A 628 18.17 9.48 -2.44
N LEU A 629 19.42 9.62 -1.99
CA LEU A 629 20.24 8.50 -1.53
C LEU A 629 19.61 7.83 -0.31
N LEU A 630 19.15 8.62 0.66
CA LEU A 630 18.47 8.12 1.84
C LEU A 630 17.16 7.39 1.46
N TRP A 631 16.41 7.95 0.51
CA TRP A 631 15.20 7.33 -0.03
C TRP A 631 15.50 5.99 -0.72
N ASN A 632 16.51 5.94 -1.59
CA ASN A 632 16.93 4.71 -2.25
C ASN A 632 17.38 3.64 -1.25
N PHE A 633 18.15 4.03 -0.23
CA PHE A 633 18.60 3.11 0.82
C PHE A 633 17.41 2.48 1.54
N TYR A 634 16.49 3.30 2.06
CA TYR A 634 15.31 2.78 2.77
C TYR A 634 14.35 2.02 1.86
N SER A 635 14.14 2.50 0.63
CA SER A 635 13.33 1.81 -0.37
C SER A 635 13.92 0.45 -0.74
N SER A 636 15.24 0.32 -0.87
CA SER A 636 15.90 -0.96 -1.16
C SER A 636 15.77 -1.96 -0.01
N LEU A 637 15.88 -1.49 1.24
CA LEU A 637 15.64 -2.29 2.43
C LEU A 637 14.19 -2.77 2.51
N ALA A 638 13.24 -1.93 2.10
CA ALA A 638 11.82 -2.29 2.04
C ALA A 638 11.54 -3.29 0.92
N ALA A 639 12.19 -3.16 -0.25
CA ALA A 639 11.99 -4.03 -1.42
C ALA A 639 12.67 -5.40 -1.29
N SER A 640 13.79 -5.51 -0.57
CA SER A 640 14.49 -6.78 -0.32
C SER A 640 13.73 -7.74 0.59
N ARG A 641 12.67 -7.24 1.24
CA ARG A 641 11.83 -7.95 2.19
C ARG A 641 10.47 -8.23 1.58
#